data_AF-A0A4Q4YUC7-F1
#
_entry.id   AF-A0A4Q4YUC7-F1
#
_cell.length_a   1.000
_cell.length_b   1.000
_cell.length_c   1.000
_cell.angle_alpha   90.00
_cell.angle_beta   90.00
_cell.angle_gamma   90.00
#
_symmetry.space_group_name_H-M   'P 1'
#
loop_
_entity.id
_entity.type
_entity.pdbx_description
1 polymer ?
#
loop_
_entity_poly.entity_id
_entity_poly.type
_entity_poly.pdbx_seq_one_letter_code
_entity_poly.pdbx_strand_id
1 'polypeptide(L)'
;MNPAAQDDVGTRILKTLENTPFASSSLKQLSGGTANYIYRATLVAPLQDGTTEVLAKHGEDYVKDNPDFKLTLLRCRVEEECLKSLSDLAVIGETDPGDEFSYTVKTPRVFHFDEGSNTQIQEYLAQGIDLKTYMLNMYPAHSHESLRPQCYQLGKALGRWLRNFHGWSAQQPGLRQTLSKNKEIQQLKQMINFGWLLQRVEQYPTVLGHARPVFEEVRNMAASELENEDELQIIHGDFWTGNILIPNAPIRSDGEIPVFVIDWEMAQLGVPSLDLGQMIAELYELWLYKSINAGLWTIQGLIEAYGVVSADFAFRIAIQVGTHLISFGTSVQGWGSPEQVEGVARTGRDLIVHAWKQDRAWSCFATYVGYKTVKRLEVLERETRGKRLPTRPQRYLLGLSRGLSSTALLHIMHENARQQRERKQRQRFELLVLHVANDDEDEHQDALAGSSSSARGESGSRNHNRDREDWLDRYRVRFPGTEIRTVNLSSVLGSPAVDWAALPDAGTEADANMSPARRLARLFDRLPSATSRADIRRLLTRHALFAAAAEHACDALLLGYNTTSLAELTLSETAKGRGFSLPWQINDGASPVPGRLDLPAAEAAASSMPVYHPLREVFRKELDSYAAIAAPPLTELLPPSDPRGSRNGAGAVVSHKDLSIDDVMARYFGEVEQNYPSVVANVVRTTGKLNRAAGGGAGEQQGVGGRCGICGVALDTSGDERWRGEIGEEMDGTAEGGRGSLCYGCEKSTRG
;
A
#
# COMPACT_ATOMS: atom_id res chain seq x y z
N MET A 1 -37.05 -29.93 16.82
CA MET A 1 -38.15 -28.99 17.14
C MET A 1 -39.47 -29.74 17.08
N ASN A 2 -40.35 -29.50 18.05
CA ASN A 2 -41.67 -30.15 18.13
C ASN A 2 -42.68 -29.35 17.27
N PRO A 3 -43.25 -29.90 16.19
CA PRO A 3 -44.20 -29.20 15.32
C PRO A 3 -45.42 -28.64 16.08
N ALA A 4 -45.80 -29.29 17.17
CA ALA A 4 -46.92 -28.87 18.02
C ALA A 4 -46.70 -27.51 18.71
N ALA A 5 -45.47 -27.10 18.98
CA ALA A 5 -45.17 -25.81 19.61
C ALA A 5 -45.21 -24.63 18.61
N GLN A 6 -44.96 -24.88 17.32
CA GLN A 6 -45.03 -23.86 16.26
C GLN A 6 -46.48 -23.51 15.89
N ASP A 7 -47.38 -24.50 15.95
CA ASP A 7 -48.82 -24.33 15.67
C ASP A 7 -49.53 -23.49 16.76
N ASP A 8 -49.00 -23.52 17.99
CA ASP A 8 -49.51 -22.76 19.14
C ASP A 8 -49.17 -21.26 19.06
N VAL A 9 -47.93 -20.88 18.71
CA VAL A 9 -47.50 -19.47 18.60
C VAL A 9 -48.30 -18.73 17.52
N GLY A 10 -48.44 -19.31 16.32
CA GLY A 10 -49.21 -18.69 15.24
C GLY A 10 -50.68 -18.47 15.62
N THR A 11 -51.27 -19.44 16.32
CA THR A 11 -52.64 -19.35 16.83
C THR A 11 -52.78 -18.23 17.88
N ARG A 12 -51.80 -18.09 18.80
CA ARG A 12 -51.76 -16.98 19.77
C ARG A 12 -51.69 -15.62 19.08
N ILE A 13 -50.86 -15.49 18.04
CA ILE A 13 -50.73 -14.24 17.28
C ILE A 13 -52.07 -13.90 16.62
N LEU A 14 -52.70 -14.83 15.90
CA LEU A 14 -54.00 -14.59 15.26
C LEU A 14 -55.05 -14.12 16.26
N LYS A 15 -55.12 -14.78 17.42
CA LYS A 15 -56.05 -14.41 18.50
C LYS A 15 -55.76 -13.03 19.09
N THR A 16 -54.49 -12.69 19.24
CA THR A 16 -54.06 -11.36 19.75
C THR A 16 -54.48 -10.25 18.78
N LEU A 17 -54.39 -10.51 17.47
CA LEU A 17 -54.67 -9.51 16.45
C LEU A 17 -56.16 -9.42 16.04
N GLU A 18 -57.00 -10.40 16.41
CA GLU A 18 -58.40 -10.54 15.97
C GLU A 18 -59.24 -9.27 16.14
N ASN A 19 -59.04 -8.53 17.22
CA ASN A 19 -59.79 -7.31 17.55
C ASN A 19 -59.03 -6.01 17.23
N THR A 20 -57.97 -6.09 16.41
CA THR A 20 -57.16 -4.95 16.01
C THR A 20 -57.31 -4.68 14.51
N PRO A 21 -56.88 -3.51 14.00
CA PRO A 21 -56.79 -3.26 12.55
C PRO A 21 -55.87 -4.24 11.81
N PHE A 22 -55.07 -5.03 12.54
CA PHE A 22 -54.11 -6.00 12.00
C PHE A 22 -54.65 -7.44 12.02
N ALA A 23 -55.95 -7.62 12.26
CA ALA A 23 -56.61 -8.91 12.16
C ALA A 23 -56.24 -9.58 10.83
N SER A 24 -55.77 -10.82 10.91
CA SER A 24 -55.10 -11.49 9.78
C SER A 24 -55.86 -12.75 9.38
N SER A 25 -56.04 -12.93 8.06
CA SER A 25 -56.68 -14.10 7.47
C SER A 25 -55.75 -15.31 7.42
N SER A 26 -54.44 -15.08 7.36
CA SER A 26 -53.43 -16.13 7.38
C SER A 26 -52.08 -15.61 7.86
N LEU A 27 -51.29 -16.53 8.45
CA LEU A 27 -49.88 -16.33 8.76
C LEU A 27 -49.04 -17.29 7.94
N LYS A 28 -47.99 -16.79 7.32
CA LYS A 28 -46.94 -17.60 6.67
C LYS A 28 -45.64 -17.36 7.41
N GLN A 29 -45.10 -18.38 8.06
CA GLN A 29 -43.81 -18.27 8.73
C GLN A 29 -42.71 -17.94 7.71
N LEU A 30 -41.87 -16.97 8.04
CA LEU A 30 -40.72 -16.59 7.23
C LEU A 30 -39.46 -17.31 7.74
N SER A 31 -38.57 -17.63 6.81
CA SER A 31 -37.23 -18.14 7.13
C SER A 31 -36.36 -17.00 7.66
N GLY A 32 -35.50 -17.28 8.64
CA GLY A 32 -34.63 -16.30 9.29
C GLY A 32 -35.01 -16.02 10.73
N GLY A 33 -34.19 -15.20 11.40
CA GLY A 33 -34.29 -14.85 12.82
C GLY A 33 -34.03 -16.03 13.76
N THR A 34 -32.99 -15.98 14.58
CA THR A 34 -32.64 -17.08 15.50
C THR A 34 -33.41 -17.00 16.82
N ALA A 35 -33.69 -15.78 17.29
CA ALA A 35 -34.33 -15.54 18.59
C ALA A 35 -35.86 -15.50 18.54
N ASN A 36 -36.45 -14.91 17.49
CA ASN A 36 -37.89 -14.63 17.44
C ASN A 36 -38.63 -15.40 16.35
N TYR A 37 -39.95 -15.55 16.54
CA TYR A 37 -40.85 -16.07 15.51
C TYR A 37 -41.29 -14.94 14.59
N ILE A 38 -41.15 -15.14 13.28
CA ILE A 38 -41.44 -14.11 12.27
C ILE A 38 -42.43 -14.68 11.25
N TYR A 39 -43.52 -13.95 11.02
CA TYR A 39 -44.57 -14.31 10.09
C TYR A 39 -44.88 -13.16 9.14
N ARG A 40 -45.15 -13.51 7.88
CA ARG A 40 -45.91 -12.64 6.98
C ARG A 40 -47.39 -12.85 7.28
N ALA A 41 -48.06 -11.80 7.72
CA ALA A 41 -49.47 -11.79 8.04
C ALA A 41 -50.26 -11.14 6.90
N THR A 42 -51.26 -11.85 6.38
CA THR A 42 -52.18 -11.33 5.35
C THR A 42 -53.39 -10.75 6.06
N LEU A 43 -53.62 -9.45 5.96
CA LEU A 43 -54.69 -8.77 6.66
C LEU A 43 -56.07 -9.20 6.15
N VAL A 44 -57.07 -9.23 7.03
CA VAL A 44 -58.48 -9.46 6.67
C VAL A 44 -59.03 -8.29 5.87
N ALA A 45 -58.64 -7.06 6.25
CA ALA A 45 -58.97 -5.82 5.55
C ALA A 45 -57.70 -5.00 5.32
N PRO A 46 -57.55 -4.32 4.17
CA PRO A 46 -56.42 -3.42 3.95
C PRO A 46 -56.39 -2.28 4.98
N LEU A 47 -55.19 -1.82 5.34
CA LEU A 47 -55.02 -0.58 6.11
C LEU A 47 -55.44 0.65 5.29
N GLN A 48 -55.51 1.82 5.94
CA GLN A 48 -55.93 3.07 5.30
C GLN A 48 -55.06 3.48 4.11
N ASP A 49 -53.77 3.12 4.12
CA ASP A 49 -52.83 3.36 3.02
C ASP A 49 -52.84 2.27 1.94
N GLY A 50 -53.76 1.30 2.05
CA GLY A 50 -53.90 0.17 1.12
C GLY A 50 -53.01 -1.03 1.45
N THR A 51 -52.23 -1.01 2.52
CA THR A 51 -51.38 -2.14 2.93
C THR A 51 -52.22 -3.39 3.20
N THR A 52 -51.87 -4.52 2.57
CA THR A 52 -52.58 -5.81 2.72
C THR A 52 -51.76 -6.90 3.42
N GLU A 53 -50.44 -6.73 3.48
CA GLU A 53 -49.52 -7.65 4.13
C GLU A 53 -48.63 -6.89 5.12
N VAL A 54 -48.45 -7.45 6.32
CA VAL A 54 -47.59 -6.91 7.38
C VAL A 54 -46.70 -8.00 7.95
N LEU A 55 -45.63 -7.59 8.64
CA LEU A 55 -44.74 -8.52 9.32
C LEU A 55 -45.17 -8.61 10.79
N ALA A 56 -45.45 -9.82 11.26
CA ALA A 56 -45.70 -10.10 12.67
C ALA A 56 -44.44 -10.76 13.28
N LYS A 57 -43.83 -10.08 14.26
CA LYS A 57 -42.66 -10.57 15.00
C LYS A 57 -43.07 -10.83 16.44
N HIS A 58 -42.84 -12.04 16.92
CA HIS A 58 -43.23 -12.49 18.26
C HIS A 58 -42.01 -12.97 19.03
N GLY A 59 -41.79 -12.39 20.21
CA GLY A 59 -40.69 -12.72 21.10
C GLY A 59 -41.12 -13.55 22.29
N GLU A 60 -40.30 -14.55 22.61
CA GLU A 60 -40.46 -15.40 23.79
C GLU A 60 -39.30 -15.15 24.79
N ASP A 61 -39.42 -15.64 26.02
CA ASP A 61 -38.37 -15.54 27.05
C ASP A 61 -37.16 -16.48 26.80
N TYR A 62 -37.06 -17.02 25.58
CA TYR A 62 -36.02 -17.91 25.09
C TYR A 62 -35.71 -17.63 23.61
N VAL A 63 -34.59 -18.20 23.13
CA VAL A 63 -34.20 -18.18 21.72
C VAL A 63 -35.00 -19.24 20.95
N LYS A 64 -35.79 -18.86 19.93
CA LYS A 64 -36.59 -19.80 19.11
C LYS A 64 -35.81 -21.05 18.67
N ASP A 65 -34.59 -20.87 18.19
CA ASP A 65 -33.78 -21.98 17.67
C ASP A 65 -33.14 -22.83 18.77
N ASN A 66 -33.10 -22.33 20.01
CA ASN A 66 -32.61 -23.04 21.19
C ASN A 66 -33.44 -22.66 22.44
N PRO A 67 -34.63 -23.29 22.63
CA PRO A 67 -35.55 -22.90 23.70
C PRO A 67 -35.01 -23.06 25.13
N ASP A 68 -33.94 -23.84 25.33
CA ASP A 68 -33.27 -23.96 26.63
C ASP A 68 -32.43 -22.71 26.96
N PHE A 69 -32.08 -21.90 25.96
CA PHE A 69 -31.37 -20.65 26.14
C PHE A 69 -32.37 -19.53 26.45
N LYS A 70 -32.46 -19.16 27.72
CA LYS A 70 -33.27 -18.03 28.18
C LYS A 70 -32.72 -16.70 27.70
N LEU A 71 -33.64 -15.80 27.31
CA LEU A 71 -33.31 -14.49 26.77
C LEU A 71 -34.36 -13.46 27.20
N THR A 72 -33.90 -12.34 27.75
CA THR A 72 -34.80 -11.28 28.22
C THR A 72 -35.81 -10.79 27.19
N LEU A 73 -37.07 -10.62 27.61
CA LEU A 73 -38.13 -10.01 26.79
C LEU A 73 -37.98 -8.50 26.63
N LEU A 74 -37.14 -7.85 27.46
CA LEU A 74 -36.85 -6.42 27.33
C LEU A 74 -36.40 -6.04 25.92
N ARG A 75 -35.71 -6.96 25.24
CA ARG A 75 -35.26 -6.80 23.85
C ARG A 75 -36.40 -6.46 22.87
N CYS A 76 -37.62 -6.98 23.11
CA CYS A 76 -38.79 -6.70 22.26
C CYS A 76 -39.24 -5.25 22.40
N ARG A 77 -39.21 -4.72 23.63
CA ARG A 77 -39.50 -3.32 23.90
C ARG A 77 -38.40 -2.39 23.39
N VAL A 78 -37.15 -2.80 23.51
CA VAL A 78 -36.00 -2.05 22.96
C VAL A 78 -36.15 -1.89 21.44
N GLU A 79 -36.47 -2.97 20.72
CA GLU A 79 -36.70 -2.91 19.28
C GLU A 79 -37.86 -1.98 18.92
N GLU A 80 -38.99 -2.09 19.63
CA GLU A 80 -40.14 -1.22 19.39
C GLU A 80 -39.80 0.27 19.58
N GLU A 81 -39.15 0.62 20.69
CA GLU A 81 -38.76 2.01 20.98
C GLU A 81 -37.72 2.53 19.97
N CYS A 82 -36.80 1.68 19.51
CA CYS A 82 -35.87 2.03 18.43
C CYS A 82 -36.62 2.37 17.14
N LEU A 83 -37.50 1.47 16.68
CA LEU A 83 -38.21 1.64 15.42
C LEU A 83 -39.21 2.82 15.47
N LYS A 84 -39.87 3.05 16.61
CA LYS A 84 -40.68 4.27 16.83
C LYS A 84 -39.83 5.53 16.72
N SER A 85 -38.73 5.59 17.46
CA SER A 85 -37.84 6.77 17.46
C SER A 85 -37.23 7.01 16.07
N LEU A 86 -36.85 5.95 15.35
CA LEU A 86 -36.27 6.03 14.02
C LEU A 86 -37.28 6.38 12.93
N SER A 87 -38.59 6.23 13.20
CA SER A 87 -39.61 6.73 12.29
C SER A 87 -39.57 8.26 12.16
N ASP A 88 -39.04 8.97 13.17
CA ASP A 88 -38.82 10.41 13.16
C ASP A 88 -37.51 10.83 12.46
N LEU A 89 -36.64 9.86 12.13
CA LEU A 89 -35.39 10.12 11.42
C LEU A 89 -35.70 10.42 9.95
N ALA A 90 -35.63 11.71 9.58
CA ALA A 90 -35.86 12.18 8.21
C ALA A 90 -34.83 11.68 7.18
N VAL A 91 -33.76 11.01 7.63
CA VAL A 91 -32.66 10.56 6.76
C VAL A 91 -33.00 9.22 6.13
N ILE A 92 -33.46 9.29 4.90
CA ILE A 92 -33.33 8.22 3.91
C ILE A 92 -31.86 8.24 3.45
N GLY A 93 -31.16 7.11 3.53
CA GLY A 93 -29.80 7.02 2.98
C GLY A 93 -29.82 7.11 1.45
N GLU A 94 -29.96 8.32 0.89
CA GLU A 94 -29.99 8.56 -0.56
C GLU A 94 -28.57 8.53 -1.15
N THR A 95 -28.46 8.11 -2.41
CA THR A 95 -27.20 8.16 -3.17
C THR A 95 -26.85 9.59 -3.58
N ASP A 96 -25.60 9.85 -3.98
CA ASP A 96 -25.18 11.22 -4.31
C ASP A 96 -25.84 11.69 -5.62
N PRO A 97 -26.06 13.01 -5.80
CA PRO A 97 -26.52 13.55 -7.07
C PRO A 97 -25.59 13.13 -8.22
N GLY A 98 -26.10 12.33 -9.16
CA GLY A 98 -25.35 11.77 -10.28
C GLY A 98 -24.90 10.31 -10.12
N ASP A 99 -25.17 9.67 -8.97
CA ASP A 99 -25.07 8.21 -8.85
C ASP A 99 -26.10 7.52 -9.76
N GLU A 100 -25.71 6.37 -10.32
CA GLU A 100 -26.51 5.62 -11.30
C GLU A 100 -27.67 4.85 -10.65
N PHE A 101 -27.47 4.38 -9.42
CA PHE A 101 -28.46 3.63 -8.65
C PHE A 101 -28.99 4.49 -7.51
N SER A 102 -30.29 4.42 -7.26
CA SER A 102 -30.97 5.16 -6.19
C SER A 102 -31.35 4.22 -5.07
N TYR A 103 -30.55 4.18 -4.00
CA TYR A 103 -30.88 3.40 -2.80
C TYR A 103 -31.58 4.27 -1.77
N THR A 104 -32.54 3.67 -1.07
CA THR A 104 -33.29 4.30 0.03
C THR A 104 -33.15 3.43 1.27
N VAL A 105 -32.20 3.79 2.12
CA VAL A 105 -31.96 3.08 3.39
C VAL A 105 -32.85 3.65 4.48
N LYS A 106 -33.66 2.81 5.13
CA LYS A 106 -34.54 3.16 6.26
C LYS A 106 -34.75 1.98 7.22
N THR A 107 -35.44 2.21 8.33
CA THR A 107 -35.99 1.13 9.16
C THR A 107 -37.46 0.87 8.82
N PRO A 108 -37.99 -0.34 9.09
CA PRO A 108 -39.42 -0.61 9.00
C PRO A 108 -40.23 0.29 9.94
N ARG A 109 -41.41 0.74 9.50
CA ARG A 109 -42.39 1.34 10.41
C ARG A 109 -42.91 0.29 11.40
N VAL A 110 -43.08 0.65 12.67
CA VAL A 110 -43.87 -0.15 13.63
C VAL A 110 -45.30 0.35 13.62
N PHE A 111 -46.24 -0.53 13.30
CA PHE A 111 -47.67 -0.22 13.31
C PHE A 111 -48.31 -0.50 14.67
N HIS A 112 -47.85 -1.54 15.36
CA HIS A 112 -48.43 -1.97 16.64
C HIS A 112 -47.43 -2.78 17.46
N PHE A 113 -47.56 -2.67 18.78
CA PHE A 113 -46.89 -3.54 19.73
C PHE A 113 -47.85 -3.89 20.84
N ASP A 114 -48.07 -5.19 21.05
CA ASP A 114 -48.84 -5.71 22.15
C ASP A 114 -47.89 -6.13 23.28
N GLU A 115 -47.83 -5.32 24.35
CA GLU A 115 -46.95 -5.56 25.50
C GLU A 115 -47.26 -6.88 26.23
N GLY A 116 -48.51 -7.35 26.19
CA GLY A 116 -48.94 -8.56 26.90
C GLY A 116 -48.41 -9.84 26.25
N SER A 117 -48.34 -9.87 24.92
CA SER A 117 -47.87 -11.02 24.13
C SER A 117 -46.48 -10.83 23.54
N ASN A 118 -45.87 -9.65 23.65
CA ASN A 118 -44.61 -9.29 22.97
C ASN A 118 -44.69 -9.48 21.44
N THR A 119 -45.86 -9.17 20.87
CA THR A 119 -46.10 -9.25 19.42
C THR A 119 -46.01 -7.87 18.80
N GLN A 120 -45.09 -7.70 17.85
CA GLN A 120 -44.90 -6.48 17.06
C GLN A 120 -45.47 -6.67 15.66
N ILE A 121 -46.15 -5.66 15.15
CA ILE A 121 -46.58 -5.55 13.75
C ILE A 121 -45.78 -4.45 13.08
N GLN A 122 -45.02 -4.84 12.06
CA GLN A 122 -44.06 -4.00 11.36
C GLN A 122 -44.37 -3.91 9.86
N GLU A 123 -43.82 -2.89 9.20
CA GLU A 123 -43.80 -2.77 7.75
C GLU A 123 -43.13 -3.99 7.11
N TYR A 124 -43.80 -4.58 6.13
CA TYR A 124 -43.30 -5.75 5.40
C TYR A 124 -42.67 -5.34 4.08
N LEU A 125 -41.40 -5.72 3.87
CA LEU A 125 -40.77 -5.60 2.55
C LEU A 125 -41.19 -6.79 1.68
N ALA A 126 -42.08 -6.53 0.71
CA ALA A 126 -42.55 -7.55 -0.22
C ALA A 126 -41.38 -8.17 -1.00
N GLN A 127 -41.32 -9.51 -1.00
CA GLN A 127 -40.22 -10.28 -1.60
C GLN A 127 -38.83 -9.88 -1.09
N GLY A 128 -38.72 -9.40 0.15
CA GLY A 128 -37.45 -9.08 0.78
C GLY A 128 -36.56 -10.31 1.01
N ILE A 129 -35.26 -10.12 0.88
CA ILE A 129 -34.21 -11.09 1.20
C ILE A 129 -33.06 -10.38 1.91
N ASP A 130 -32.36 -11.07 2.81
CA ASP A 130 -31.20 -10.47 3.47
C ASP A 130 -30.03 -10.28 2.49
N LEU A 131 -29.25 -9.24 2.72
CA LEU A 131 -28.17 -8.82 1.82
C LEU A 131 -27.10 -9.92 1.70
N LYS A 132 -26.81 -10.68 2.77
CA LYS A 132 -25.84 -11.78 2.72
C LYS A 132 -26.28 -12.83 1.71
N THR A 133 -27.52 -13.30 1.82
CA THR A 133 -28.11 -14.29 0.92
C THR A 133 -28.27 -13.73 -0.50
N TYR A 134 -28.68 -12.47 -0.64
CA TYR A 134 -28.77 -11.81 -1.94
C TYR A 134 -27.41 -11.81 -2.66
N MET A 135 -26.35 -11.39 -1.98
CA MET A 135 -25.02 -11.31 -2.57
C MET A 135 -24.48 -12.68 -2.96
N LEU A 136 -24.73 -13.72 -2.16
CA LEU A 136 -24.36 -15.09 -2.48
C LEU A 136 -25.10 -15.64 -3.69
N ASN A 137 -26.37 -15.28 -3.86
CA ASN A 137 -27.21 -15.77 -4.95
C ASN A 137 -26.95 -15.03 -6.27
N MET A 138 -26.73 -13.72 -6.20
CA MET A 138 -26.69 -12.83 -7.38
C MET A 138 -25.28 -12.58 -7.91
N TYR A 139 -24.24 -12.72 -7.07
CA TYR A 139 -22.88 -12.37 -7.46
C TYR A 139 -21.97 -13.59 -7.53
N PRO A 140 -21.36 -13.88 -8.70
CA PRO A 140 -20.40 -14.96 -8.82
C PRO A 140 -19.06 -14.60 -8.17
N ALA A 141 -18.26 -15.63 -7.90
CA ALA A 141 -16.84 -15.48 -7.59
C ALA A 141 -16.14 -14.65 -8.68
N HIS A 142 -15.24 -13.76 -8.26
CA HIS A 142 -14.58 -12.77 -9.12
C HIS A 142 -15.58 -11.93 -9.92
N SER A 143 -16.57 -11.38 -9.20
CA SER A 143 -17.66 -10.57 -9.75
C SER A 143 -17.16 -9.58 -10.80
N HIS A 144 -17.89 -9.47 -11.92
CA HIS A 144 -17.54 -8.61 -13.03
C HIS A 144 -17.50 -7.13 -12.62
N GLU A 145 -16.49 -6.38 -13.08
CA GLU A 145 -16.31 -4.96 -12.75
C GLU A 145 -17.55 -4.09 -13.10
N SER A 146 -18.36 -4.52 -14.06
CA SER A 146 -19.64 -3.84 -14.39
C SER A 146 -20.65 -3.82 -13.24
N LEU A 147 -20.51 -4.69 -12.24
CA LEU A 147 -21.35 -4.73 -11.04
C LEU A 147 -20.84 -3.80 -9.93
N ARG A 148 -19.67 -3.19 -10.11
CA ARG A 148 -19.05 -2.32 -9.10
C ARG A 148 -19.90 -1.10 -8.75
N PRO A 149 -20.49 -0.33 -9.70
CA PRO A 149 -21.22 0.88 -9.37
C PRO A 149 -22.38 0.63 -8.38
N GLN A 150 -23.22 -0.38 -8.62
CA GLN A 150 -24.32 -0.74 -7.72
C GLN A 150 -23.83 -1.16 -6.31
N CYS A 151 -22.78 -1.98 -6.21
CA CYS A 151 -22.30 -2.46 -4.91
C CYS A 151 -21.65 -1.32 -4.11
N TYR A 152 -20.86 -0.48 -4.81
CA TYR A 152 -20.24 0.69 -4.23
C TYR A 152 -21.26 1.71 -3.73
N GLN A 153 -22.29 2.00 -4.54
CA GLN A 153 -23.34 2.95 -4.17
C GLN A 153 -24.26 2.43 -3.06
N LEU A 154 -24.54 1.12 -3.02
CA LEU A 154 -25.20 0.49 -1.87
C LEU A 154 -24.36 0.68 -0.59
N GLY A 155 -23.05 0.44 -0.68
CA GLY A 155 -22.12 0.71 0.41
C GLY A 155 -22.20 2.16 0.88
N LYS A 156 -22.16 3.12 -0.04
CA LYS A 156 -22.29 4.55 0.30
C LYS A 156 -23.59 4.86 1.02
N ALA A 157 -24.71 4.36 0.51
CA ALA A 157 -26.03 4.57 1.09
C ALA A 157 -26.10 4.05 2.55
N LEU A 158 -25.60 2.82 2.78
CA LEU A 158 -25.52 2.22 4.12
C LEU A 158 -24.58 3.01 5.05
N GLY A 159 -23.41 3.43 4.55
CA GLY A 159 -22.41 4.14 5.34
C GLY A 159 -22.90 5.51 5.79
N ARG A 160 -23.55 6.23 4.89
CA ARG A 160 -24.19 7.52 5.17
C ARG A 160 -25.33 7.38 6.16
N TRP A 161 -26.21 6.40 5.95
CA TRP A 161 -27.32 6.13 6.87
C TRP A 161 -26.81 5.81 8.27
N LEU A 162 -25.80 4.94 8.41
CA LEU A 162 -25.25 4.55 9.71
C LEU A 162 -24.57 5.72 10.43
N ARG A 163 -23.81 6.56 9.71
CA ARG A 163 -23.21 7.78 10.27
C ARG A 163 -24.29 8.71 10.81
N ASN A 164 -25.35 8.92 10.04
CA ASN A 164 -26.45 9.79 10.42
C ASN A 164 -27.22 9.23 11.60
N PHE A 165 -27.44 7.91 11.64
CA PHE A 165 -28.00 7.23 12.81
C PHE A 165 -27.16 7.48 14.07
N HIS A 166 -25.85 7.23 14.04
CA HIS A 166 -24.98 7.48 15.21
C HIS A 166 -24.99 8.94 15.65
N GLY A 167 -24.98 9.89 14.70
CA GLY A 167 -25.05 11.32 15.00
C GLY A 167 -26.40 11.77 15.56
N TRP A 168 -27.50 11.25 15.02
CA TRP A 168 -28.86 11.56 15.44
C TRP A 168 -29.18 10.94 16.81
N SER A 169 -28.78 9.69 17.04
CA SER A 169 -29.11 8.94 18.25
C SER A 169 -28.44 9.54 19.49
N ALA A 170 -27.29 10.20 19.33
CA ALA A 170 -26.63 10.98 20.38
C ALA A 170 -27.50 12.11 20.96
N GLN A 171 -28.54 12.54 20.23
CA GLN A 171 -29.47 13.61 20.63
C GLN A 171 -30.80 13.07 21.19
N GLN A 172 -30.91 11.75 21.43
CA GLN A 172 -32.15 11.09 21.86
C GLN A 172 -32.08 10.60 23.32
N PRO A 173 -32.33 11.47 24.33
CA PRO A 173 -32.18 11.11 25.74
C PRO A 173 -33.18 10.03 26.21
N GLY A 174 -34.41 10.06 25.68
CA GLY A 174 -35.43 9.05 25.99
C GLY A 174 -35.02 7.65 25.49
N LEU A 175 -34.58 7.56 24.23
CA LEU A 175 -34.07 6.31 23.67
C LEU A 175 -32.84 5.81 24.44
N ARG A 176 -31.91 6.71 24.78
CA ARG A 176 -30.73 6.38 25.59
C ARG A 176 -31.11 5.75 26.93
N GLN A 177 -32.10 6.29 27.63
CA GLN A 177 -32.57 5.76 28.91
C GLN A 177 -33.21 4.37 28.78
N THR A 178 -33.85 4.07 27.65
CA THR A 178 -34.37 2.73 27.37
C THR A 178 -33.23 1.75 27.12
N LEU A 179 -32.29 2.12 26.25
CA LEU A 179 -31.19 1.25 25.83
C LEU A 179 -30.15 1.01 26.93
N SER A 180 -30.01 1.92 27.90
CA SER A 180 -29.15 1.70 29.08
C SER A 180 -29.59 0.51 29.93
N LYS A 181 -30.87 0.13 29.85
CA LYS A 181 -31.42 -1.03 30.57
C LYS A 181 -31.11 -2.36 29.88
N ASN A 182 -30.69 -2.36 28.61
CA ASN A 182 -30.44 -3.58 27.83
C ASN A 182 -29.08 -4.25 28.17
N LYS A 183 -28.71 -4.26 29.47
CA LYS A 183 -27.39 -4.71 29.95
C LYS A 183 -27.14 -6.20 29.73
N GLU A 184 -28.18 -7.03 29.78
CA GLU A 184 -28.06 -8.47 29.55
C GLU A 184 -27.59 -8.76 28.11
N ILE A 185 -28.17 -8.07 27.12
CA ILE A 185 -27.76 -8.18 25.72
C ILE A 185 -26.38 -7.57 25.49
N GLN A 186 -26.06 -6.47 26.18
CA GLN A 186 -24.71 -5.87 26.18
C GLN A 186 -23.63 -6.84 26.66
N GLN A 187 -23.88 -7.51 27.78
CA GLN A 187 -22.97 -8.53 28.31
C GLN A 187 -22.89 -9.76 27.38
N LEU A 188 -24.02 -10.17 26.78
CA LEU A 188 -24.05 -11.27 25.83
C LEU A 188 -23.18 -10.96 24.59
N LYS A 189 -23.33 -9.80 23.95
CA LYS A 189 -22.49 -9.39 22.80
C LYS A 189 -21.02 -9.28 23.20
N GLN A 190 -20.73 -8.76 24.40
CA GLN A 190 -19.36 -8.69 24.90
C GLN A 190 -18.72 -10.07 25.05
N MET A 191 -19.45 -11.03 25.64
CA MET A 191 -19.01 -12.42 25.79
C MET A 191 -18.78 -13.08 24.42
N ILE A 192 -19.71 -12.89 23.48
CA ILE A 192 -19.60 -13.51 22.15
C ILE A 192 -18.42 -12.93 21.36
N ASN A 193 -18.26 -11.60 21.33
CA ASN A 193 -17.19 -10.98 20.57
C ASN A 193 -15.81 -11.30 21.18
N PHE A 194 -15.62 -11.04 22.47
CA PHE A 194 -14.29 -11.03 23.09
C PHE A 194 -14.02 -12.24 23.99
N GLY A 195 -15.05 -12.91 24.50
CA GLY A 195 -14.91 -14.17 25.22
C GLY A 195 -14.56 -15.31 24.26
N TRP A 196 -15.27 -15.43 23.13
CA TRP A 196 -14.98 -16.47 22.13
C TRP A 196 -13.63 -16.26 21.45
N LEU A 197 -13.15 -15.02 21.32
CA LEU A 197 -11.82 -14.72 20.77
C LEU A 197 -10.72 -15.56 21.43
N LEU A 198 -10.75 -15.67 22.76
CA LEU A 198 -9.78 -16.47 23.52
C LEU A 198 -10.04 -17.97 23.41
N GLN A 199 -11.31 -18.39 23.37
CA GLN A 199 -11.66 -19.80 23.15
C GLN A 199 -11.16 -20.30 21.78
N ARG A 200 -11.19 -19.44 20.75
CA ARG A 200 -10.70 -19.80 19.41
C ARG A 200 -9.20 -20.04 19.36
N VAL A 201 -8.43 -19.47 20.28
CA VAL A 201 -7.00 -19.78 20.40
C VAL A 201 -6.77 -21.26 20.70
N GLU A 202 -7.65 -21.90 21.46
CA GLU A 202 -7.55 -23.31 21.80
C GLU A 202 -7.89 -24.22 20.61
N GLN A 203 -8.76 -23.74 19.71
CA GLN A 203 -9.15 -24.47 18.50
C GLN A 203 -8.11 -24.32 17.38
N TYR A 204 -7.43 -23.17 17.29
CA TYR A 204 -6.42 -22.89 16.27
C TYR A 204 -5.06 -22.48 16.89
N PRO A 205 -4.43 -23.33 17.72
CA PRO A 205 -3.26 -22.94 18.50
C PRO A 205 -2.03 -22.62 17.64
N THR A 206 -1.88 -23.28 16.49
CA THR A 206 -0.78 -23.04 15.54
C THR A 206 -0.90 -21.66 14.88
N VAL A 207 -2.12 -21.19 14.63
CA VAL A 207 -2.39 -19.92 13.96
C VAL A 207 -2.46 -18.77 14.97
N LEU A 208 -3.17 -18.96 16.09
CA LEU A 208 -3.54 -17.90 17.02
C LEU A 208 -2.70 -17.89 18.32
N GLY A 209 -1.98 -18.97 18.64
CA GLY A 209 -1.36 -19.17 19.95
C GLY A 209 -0.43 -18.03 20.39
N HIS A 210 0.40 -17.53 19.48
CA HIS A 210 1.35 -16.43 19.78
C HIS A 210 0.68 -15.06 19.94
N ALA A 211 -0.56 -14.89 19.47
CA ALA A 211 -1.32 -13.64 19.58
C ALA A 211 -2.17 -13.57 20.87
N ARG A 212 -2.22 -14.66 21.66
CA ARG A 212 -3.00 -14.73 22.91
C ARG A 212 -2.81 -13.51 23.84
N PRO A 213 -1.58 -13.02 24.11
CA PRO A 213 -1.41 -11.87 24.99
C PRO A 213 -2.13 -10.61 24.47
N VAL A 214 -2.06 -10.36 23.16
CA VAL A 214 -2.77 -9.24 22.54
C VAL A 214 -4.27 -9.42 22.61
N PHE A 215 -4.78 -10.65 22.43
CA PHE A 215 -6.23 -10.90 22.54
C PHE A 215 -6.75 -10.69 23.96
N GLU A 216 -5.95 -11.00 24.98
CA GLU A 216 -6.29 -10.72 26.38
C GLU A 216 -6.36 -9.21 26.64
N GLU A 217 -5.40 -8.45 26.11
CA GLU A 217 -5.40 -6.98 26.19
C GLU A 217 -6.60 -6.36 25.45
N VAL A 218 -6.94 -6.84 24.26
CA VAL A 218 -8.12 -6.42 23.50
C VAL A 218 -9.42 -6.70 24.25
N ARG A 219 -9.56 -7.89 24.85
CA ARG A 219 -10.72 -8.23 25.69
C ARG A 219 -10.83 -7.27 26.89
N ASN A 220 -9.71 -6.96 27.54
CA ASN A 220 -9.70 -6.07 28.69
C ASN A 220 -10.05 -4.62 28.28
N MET A 221 -9.53 -4.15 27.14
CA MET A 221 -9.89 -2.85 26.56
C MET A 221 -11.40 -2.77 26.30
N ALA A 222 -11.97 -3.77 25.62
CA ALA A 222 -13.39 -3.79 25.32
C ALA A 222 -14.26 -3.87 26.59
N ALA A 223 -13.77 -4.49 27.67
CA ALA A 223 -14.46 -4.51 28.95
C ALA A 223 -14.42 -3.12 29.62
N SER A 224 -13.26 -2.44 29.57
CA SER A 224 -13.09 -1.09 30.13
C SER A 224 -13.92 -0.03 29.41
N GLU A 225 -14.09 -0.15 28.09
CA GLU A 225 -14.99 0.72 27.31
C GLU A 225 -16.42 0.75 27.87
N LEU A 226 -16.89 -0.34 28.49
CA LEU A 226 -18.25 -0.44 29.04
C LEU A 226 -18.38 0.16 30.45
N GLU A 227 -17.29 0.49 31.12
CA GLU A 227 -17.30 1.04 32.49
C GLU A 227 -17.79 2.49 32.52
N ASN A 228 -17.44 3.28 31.50
CA ASN A 228 -17.85 4.67 31.39
C ASN A 228 -19.08 4.83 30.49
N GLU A 229 -20.27 4.64 31.08
CA GLU A 229 -21.54 4.70 30.33
C GLU A 229 -21.75 6.04 29.62
N ASP A 230 -21.25 7.15 30.18
CA ASP A 230 -21.39 8.50 29.61
C ASP A 230 -20.66 8.67 28.28
N GLU A 231 -19.61 7.88 28.03
CA GLU A 231 -18.86 7.87 26.77
C GLU A 231 -19.46 6.94 25.71
N LEU A 232 -20.38 6.05 26.11
CA LEU A 232 -21.05 5.12 25.20
C LEU A 232 -22.10 5.83 24.35
N GLN A 233 -22.29 5.36 23.12
CA GLN A 233 -23.31 5.84 22.19
C GLN A 233 -24.37 4.78 21.92
N ILE A 234 -25.52 5.19 21.38
CA ILE A 234 -26.53 4.24 20.92
C ILE A 234 -26.03 3.61 19.62
N ILE A 235 -25.91 2.28 19.64
CA ILE A 235 -25.55 1.47 18.49
C ILE A 235 -26.66 0.46 18.20
N HIS A 236 -26.72 -0.05 16.98
CA HIS A 236 -27.62 -1.15 16.61
C HIS A 236 -27.21 -2.44 17.34
N GLY A 237 -25.91 -2.66 17.56
CA GLY A 237 -25.38 -3.79 18.32
C GLY A 237 -25.38 -5.12 17.57
N ASP A 238 -26.02 -5.17 16.40
CA ASP A 238 -26.01 -6.30 15.47
C ASP A 238 -26.17 -5.81 14.02
N PHE A 239 -25.38 -4.80 13.63
CA PHE A 239 -25.43 -4.24 12.28
C PHE A 239 -24.58 -5.08 11.31
N TRP A 240 -25.21 -6.05 10.63
CA TRP A 240 -24.56 -6.91 9.64
C TRP A 240 -25.44 -7.20 8.42
N THR A 241 -24.86 -7.83 7.40
CA THR A 241 -25.52 -8.14 6.13
C THR A 241 -26.77 -9.01 6.26
N GLY A 242 -26.93 -9.76 7.35
CA GLY A 242 -28.17 -10.52 7.62
C GLY A 242 -29.35 -9.65 8.08
N ASN A 243 -29.05 -8.46 8.63
CA ASN A 243 -30.04 -7.50 9.13
C ASN A 243 -30.28 -6.34 8.15
N ILE A 244 -29.82 -6.48 6.90
CA ILE A 244 -30.11 -5.58 5.79
C ILE A 244 -31.01 -6.32 4.80
N LEU A 245 -32.25 -5.90 4.64
CA LEU A 245 -33.17 -6.48 3.66
C LEU A 245 -33.23 -5.64 2.39
N ILE A 246 -33.23 -6.31 1.23
CA ILE A 246 -33.44 -5.70 -0.08
C ILE A 246 -34.45 -6.53 -0.90
N PRO A 247 -35.06 -5.99 -1.98
CA PRO A 247 -35.90 -6.78 -2.87
C PRO A 247 -35.13 -7.95 -3.50
N ASN A 248 -35.73 -9.14 -3.52
CA ASN A 248 -35.19 -10.32 -4.19
C ASN A 248 -35.36 -10.24 -5.72
N ALA A 249 -34.75 -9.24 -6.32
CA ALA A 249 -34.74 -9.02 -7.76
C ALA A 249 -33.39 -8.41 -8.17
N PRO A 250 -32.93 -8.61 -9.42
CA PRO A 250 -31.74 -7.94 -9.91
C PRO A 250 -31.85 -6.43 -9.73
N ILE A 251 -30.82 -5.81 -9.16
CA ILE A 251 -30.72 -4.36 -9.02
C ILE A 251 -30.68 -3.72 -10.41
N ARG A 252 -31.46 -2.66 -10.58
CA ARG A 252 -31.57 -1.87 -11.81
C ARG A 252 -31.51 -0.39 -11.47
N SER A 253 -31.07 0.43 -12.42
CA SER A 253 -30.98 1.89 -12.28
C SER A 253 -32.30 2.61 -12.56
N ASP A 254 -33.33 1.90 -13.06
CA ASP A 254 -34.65 2.43 -13.39
C ASP A 254 -35.61 2.42 -12.19
N GLY A 255 -35.19 2.98 -11.06
CA GLY A 255 -36.07 3.17 -9.91
C GLY A 255 -35.35 3.28 -8.57
N GLU A 256 -36.15 3.54 -7.55
CA GLU A 256 -35.72 3.55 -6.15
C GLU A 256 -35.63 2.11 -5.62
N ILE A 257 -34.53 1.80 -4.94
CA ILE A 257 -34.25 0.47 -4.37
C ILE A 257 -34.37 0.58 -2.85
N PRO A 258 -35.46 0.06 -2.26
CA PRO A 258 -35.64 0.10 -0.81
C PRO A 258 -34.63 -0.83 -0.12
N VAL A 259 -34.02 -0.34 0.95
CA VAL A 259 -33.08 -1.09 1.79
C VAL A 259 -33.51 -0.92 3.24
N PHE A 260 -33.89 -2.01 3.91
CA PHE A 260 -34.39 -1.96 5.28
C PHE A 260 -33.33 -2.44 6.27
N VAL A 261 -33.07 -1.62 7.28
CA VAL A 261 -32.27 -1.99 8.46
C VAL A 261 -33.22 -2.53 9.53
N ILE A 262 -33.12 -3.82 9.82
CA ILE A 262 -34.06 -4.56 10.66
C ILE A 262 -33.38 -5.12 11.92
N ASP A 263 -34.19 -5.69 12.81
CA ASP A 263 -33.74 -6.47 13.97
C ASP A 263 -33.00 -5.67 15.06
N TRP A 264 -33.71 -4.68 15.61
CA TRP A 264 -33.17 -3.75 16.61
C TRP A 264 -33.16 -4.29 18.05
N GLU A 265 -33.43 -5.59 18.24
CA GLU A 265 -33.54 -6.19 19.57
C GLU A 265 -32.21 -6.18 20.35
N MET A 266 -31.09 -6.10 19.64
CA MET A 266 -29.75 -6.00 20.21
C MET A 266 -29.24 -4.56 20.38
N ALA A 267 -30.09 -3.56 20.13
CA ALA A 267 -29.70 -2.16 20.29
C ALA A 267 -29.36 -1.85 21.75
N GLN A 268 -28.28 -1.09 21.93
CA GLN A 268 -27.66 -0.91 23.24
C GLN A 268 -26.77 0.33 23.28
N LEU A 269 -26.28 0.66 24.49
CA LEU A 269 -25.16 1.57 24.63
C LEU A 269 -23.85 0.83 24.32
N GLY A 270 -23.02 1.38 23.44
CA GLY A 270 -21.77 0.77 23.03
C GLY A 270 -20.89 1.75 22.25
N VAL A 271 -19.81 1.23 21.68
CA VAL A 271 -18.92 2.04 20.82
C VAL A 271 -19.31 1.86 19.34
N PRO A 272 -19.44 2.96 18.55
CA PRO A 272 -19.88 2.89 17.14
C PRO A 272 -19.03 2.00 16.22
N SER A 273 -17.78 1.74 16.60
CA SER A 273 -16.90 0.83 15.87
C SER A 273 -17.39 -0.63 15.88
N LEU A 274 -18.29 -1.00 16.80
CA LEU A 274 -18.91 -2.33 16.82
C LEU A 274 -19.78 -2.56 15.57
N ASP A 275 -20.66 -1.61 15.24
CA ASP A 275 -21.54 -1.70 14.07
C ASP A 275 -20.74 -1.69 12.76
N LEU A 276 -19.75 -0.80 12.63
CA LEU A 276 -18.88 -0.76 11.44
C LEU A 276 -18.08 -2.05 11.28
N GLY A 277 -17.40 -2.47 12.35
CA GLY A 277 -16.51 -3.61 12.29
C GLY A 277 -17.24 -4.91 11.98
N GLN A 278 -18.45 -5.09 12.53
CA GLN A 278 -19.28 -6.25 12.25
C GLN A 278 -19.74 -6.27 10.78
N MET A 279 -20.29 -5.16 10.25
CA MET A 279 -20.67 -5.06 8.83
C MET A 279 -19.49 -5.30 7.88
N ILE A 280 -18.33 -4.69 8.16
CA ILE A 280 -17.13 -4.85 7.34
C ILE A 280 -16.65 -6.30 7.35
N ALA A 281 -16.63 -6.96 8.51
CA ALA A 281 -16.20 -8.36 8.60
C ALA A 281 -17.11 -9.28 7.78
N GLU A 282 -18.42 -9.11 7.89
CA GLU A 282 -19.43 -9.93 7.19
C GLU A 282 -19.38 -9.75 5.67
N LEU A 283 -19.16 -8.51 5.20
CA LEU A 283 -18.90 -8.25 3.78
C LEU A 283 -17.54 -8.82 3.32
N TYR A 284 -16.53 -8.82 4.19
CA TYR A 284 -15.19 -9.30 3.85
C TYR A 284 -15.13 -10.83 3.79
N GLU A 285 -15.93 -11.53 4.60
CA GLU A 285 -16.10 -12.98 4.54
C GLU A 285 -16.58 -13.45 3.16
N LEU A 286 -17.42 -12.68 2.46
CA LEU A 286 -17.82 -12.99 1.08
C LEU A 286 -16.60 -13.08 0.14
N TRP A 287 -15.60 -12.23 0.33
CA TRP A 287 -14.37 -12.30 -0.43
C TRP A 287 -13.46 -13.43 0.05
N LEU A 288 -13.22 -13.54 1.37
CA LEU A 288 -12.32 -14.53 1.96
C LEU A 288 -12.75 -15.97 1.62
N TYR A 289 -14.05 -16.26 1.66
CA TYR A 289 -14.57 -17.61 1.42
C TYR A 289 -14.98 -17.85 -0.04
N LYS A 290 -15.62 -16.86 -0.68
CA LYS A 290 -16.28 -17.05 -1.98
C LYS A 290 -15.65 -16.24 -3.11
N SER A 291 -14.60 -15.46 -2.83
CA SER A 291 -13.96 -14.56 -3.80
C SER A 291 -14.93 -13.58 -4.47
N ILE A 292 -16.01 -13.19 -3.79
CA ILE A 292 -17.01 -12.26 -4.30
C ILE A 292 -16.49 -10.83 -4.10
N ASN A 293 -16.09 -10.16 -5.19
CA ASN A 293 -15.55 -8.79 -5.16
C ASN A 293 -16.61 -7.76 -4.72
N ALA A 294 -17.90 -8.07 -4.90
CA ALA A 294 -18.99 -7.20 -4.48
C ALA A 294 -18.89 -6.80 -3.01
N GLY A 295 -18.47 -7.72 -2.12
CA GLY A 295 -18.24 -7.41 -0.70
C GLY A 295 -17.21 -6.30 -0.49
N LEU A 296 -16.09 -6.35 -1.22
CA LEU A 296 -15.03 -5.34 -1.13
C LEU A 296 -15.49 -3.97 -1.65
N TRP A 297 -16.26 -3.94 -2.74
CA TRP A 297 -16.80 -2.69 -3.28
C TRP A 297 -17.82 -2.04 -2.35
N THR A 298 -18.68 -2.84 -1.71
CA THR A 298 -19.61 -2.37 -0.69
C THR A 298 -18.86 -1.82 0.52
N ILE A 299 -17.80 -2.50 0.99
CA ILE A 299 -16.93 -1.98 2.08
C ILE A 299 -16.31 -0.64 1.69
N GLN A 300 -15.82 -0.50 0.45
CA GLN A 300 -15.21 0.74 -0.03
C GLN A 300 -16.21 1.91 0.06
N GLY A 301 -17.43 1.72 -0.45
CA GLY A 301 -18.47 2.75 -0.39
C GLY A 301 -18.92 3.05 1.05
N LEU A 302 -19.06 2.00 1.87
CA LEU A 302 -19.46 2.10 3.28
C LEU A 302 -18.51 3.01 4.06
N ILE A 303 -17.20 2.74 3.99
CA ILE A 303 -16.18 3.49 4.73
C ILE A 303 -16.11 4.94 4.22
N GLU A 304 -16.14 5.13 2.90
CA GLU A 304 -16.08 6.47 2.31
C GLU A 304 -17.24 7.36 2.76
N ALA A 305 -18.47 6.84 2.71
CA ALA A 305 -19.66 7.62 3.06
C ALA A 305 -19.87 7.76 4.58
N TYR A 306 -19.41 6.79 5.38
CA TYR A 306 -19.36 6.96 6.83
C TYR A 306 -18.47 8.14 7.22
N GLY A 307 -17.40 8.39 6.46
CA GLY A 307 -16.62 9.62 6.49
C GLY A 307 -15.30 9.51 7.27
N VAL A 308 -14.59 10.64 7.36
CA VAL A 308 -13.29 10.72 8.02
C VAL A 308 -13.44 10.46 9.52
N VAL A 309 -12.69 9.49 10.02
CA VAL A 309 -12.63 9.10 11.41
C VAL A 309 -11.23 9.31 11.98
N SER A 310 -11.10 9.39 13.30
CA SER A 310 -9.77 9.46 13.93
C SER A 310 -8.97 8.18 13.66
N ALA A 311 -7.64 8.26 13.75
CA ALA A 311 -6.78 7.08 13.61
C ALA A 311 -7.12 6.00 14.65
N ASP A 312 -7.40 6.41 15.89
CA ASP A 312 -7.78 5.49 16.96
C ASP A 312 -9.10 4.77 16.65
N PHE A 313 -10.07 5.49 16.10
CA PHE A 313 -11.34 4.89 15.66
C PHE A 313 -11.12 3.89 14.52
N ALA A 314 -10.27 4.22 13.54
CA ALA A 314 -9.92 3.30 12.46
C ALA A 314 -9.24 2.02 12.97
N PHE A 315 -8.31 2.14 13.93
CA PHE A 315 -7.70 0.97 14.57
C PHE A 315 -8.71 0.15 15.38
N ARG A 316 -9.62 0.81 16.10
CA ARG A 316 -10.67 0.12 16.86
C ARG A 316 -11.64 -0.64 15.94
N ILE A 317 -11.97 -0.11 14.76
CA ILE A 317 -12.72 -0.83 13.72
C ILE A 317 -11.92 -2.05 13.26
N ALA A 318 -10.63 -1.90 12.94
CA ALA A 318 -9.81 -3.02 12.47
C ALA A 318 -9.71 -4.14 13.52
N ILE A 319 -9.58 -3.79 14.81
CA ILE A 319 -9.68 -4.74 15.93
C ILE A 319 -11.04 -5.44 15.89
N GLN A 320 -12.13 -4.69 15.77
CA GLN A 320 -13.47 -5.27 15.73
C GLN A 320 -13.67 -6.23 14.54
N VAL A 321 -13.19 -5.86 13.35
CA VAL A 321 -13.24 -6.72 12.16
C VAL A 321 -12.49 -8.02 12.45
N GLY A 322 -11.26 -7.93 12.95
CA GLY A 322 -10.47 -9.12 13.25
C GLY A 322 -11.07 -9.99 14.35
N THR A 323 -11.67 -9.39 15.39
CA THR A 323 -12.39 -10.10 16.45
C THR A 323 -13.59 -10.84 15.87
N HIS A 324 -14.38 -10.21 15.00
CA HIS A 324 -15.54 -10.85 14.37
C HIS A 324 -15.12 -12.03 13.47
N LEU A 325 -14.09 -11.85 12.64
CA LEU A 325 -13.57 -12.91 11.77
C LEU A 325 -13.12 -14.15 12.57
N ILE A 326 -12.49 -13.94 13.74
CA ILE A 326 -12.08 -15.06 14.60
C ILE A 326 -13.27 -15.67 15.34
N SER A 327 -14.14 -14.86 15.95
CA SER A 327 -15.21 -15.38 16.81
C SER A 327 -16.36 -16.00 16.01
N PHE A 328 -16.78 -15.35 14.92
CA PHE A 328 -17.87 -15.79 14.06
C PHE A 328 -17.38 -16.38 12.74
N GLY A 329 -16.45 -15.70 12.06
CA GLY A 329 -16.02 -16.08 10.72
C GLY A 329 -15.42 -17.48 10.64
N THR A 330 -14.79 -17.99 11.71
CA THR A 330 -14.28 -19.37 11.76
C THR A 330 -15.35 -20.42 12.10
N SER A 331 -16.57 -20.00 12.40
CA SER A 331 -17.66 -20.84 12.91
C SER A 331 -18.76 -21.09 11.90
N VAL A 332 -18.71 -20.41 10.75
CA VAL A 332 -19.76 -20.47 9.74
C VAL A 332 -19.69 -21.80 9.02
N GLN A 333 -20.60 -22.72 9.36
CA GLN A 333 -20.61 -24.06 8.79
C GLN A 333 -20.86 -24.03 7.28
N GLY A 334 -20.09 -24.83 6.53
CA GLY A 334 -20.27 -25.00 5.08
C GLY A 334 -19.75 -23.84 4.21
N TRP A 335 -19.12 -22.82 4.80
CA TRP A 335 -18.64 -21.67 4.03
C TRP A 335 -17.32 -21.89 3.29
N GLY A 336 -16.41 -22.71 3.81
CA GLY A 336 -15.14 -23.01 3.15
C GLY A 336 -14.50 -24.29 3.63
N SER A 337 -13.38 -24.64 3.01
CA SER A 337 -12.53 -25.75 3.48
C SER A 337 -11.87 -25.40 4.82
N PRO A 338 -11.38 -26.39 5.59
CA PRO A 338 -10.62 -26.14 6.82
C PRO A 338 -9.46 -25.15 6.62
N GLU A 339 -8.77 -25.21 5.47
CA GLU A 339 -7.68 -24.30 5.13
C GLU A 339 -8.15 -22.85 4.92
N GLN A 340 -9.34 -22.67 4.32
CA GLN A 340 -9.94 -21.34 4.19
C GLN A 340 -10.33 -20.79 5.56
N VAL A 341 -10.89 -21.63 6.43
CA VAL A 341 -11.24 -21.26 7.82
C VAL A 341 -9.99 -20.84 8.61
N GLU A 342 -8.88 -21.59 8.51
CA GLU A 342 -7.60 -21.17 9.09
C GLU A 342 -7.07 -19.86 8.48
N GLY A 343 -7.28 -19.64 7.18
CA GLY A 343 -6.96 -18.39 6.49
C GLY A 343 -7.72 -17.19 7.05
N VAL A 344 -9.00 -17.37 7.38
CA VAL A 344 -9.83 -16.35 8.05
C VAL A 344 -9.31 -16.08 9.46
N ALA A 345 -9.01 -17.12 10.26
CA ALA A 345 -8.40 -16.96 11.57
C ALA A 345 -7.07 -16.18 11.50
N ARG A 346 -6.21 -16.49 10.53
CA ARG A 346 -4.94 -15.79 10.30
C ARG A 346 -5.16 -14.32 9.97
N THR A 347 -6.10 -14.04 9.07
CA THR A 347 -6.45 -12.68 8.66
C THR A 347 -6.98 -11.86 9.84
N GLY A 348 -7.89 -12.43 10.63
CA GLY A 348 -8.43 -11.78 11.82
C GLY A 348 -7.34 -11.50 12.87
N ARG A 349 -6.43 -12.44 13.09
CA ARG A 349 -5.27 -12.27 13.98
C ARG A 349 -4.41 -11.11 13.55
N ASP A 350 -4.04 -11.06 12.28
CA ASP A 350 -3.14 -10.03 11.76
C ASP A 350 -3.78 -8.64 11.88
N LEU A 351 -5.09 -8.52 11.58
CA LEU A 351 -5.83 -7.28 11.79
C LEU A 351 -5.78 -6.83 13.26
N ILE A 352 -6.06 -7.71 14.21
CA ILE A 352 -6.03 -7.37 15.64
C ILE A 352 -4.62 -6.97 16.08
N VAL A 353 -3.61 -7.80 15.80
CA VAL A 353 -2.24 -7.60 16.31
C VAL A 353 -1.65 -6.30 15.78
N HIS A 354 -1.83 -6.01 14.50
CA HIS A 354 -1.29 -4.79 13.90
C HIS A 354 -2.11 -3.56 14.30
N ALA A 355 -3.43 -3.65 14.38
CA ALA A 355 -4.25 -2.52 14.84
C ALA A 355 -4.00 -2.18 16.31
N TRP A 356 -3.84 -3.20 17.16
CA TRP A 356 -3.51 -3.03 18.58
C TRP A 356 -2.16 -2.32 18.78
N LYS A 357 -1.15 -2.69 17.99
CA LYS A 357 0.16 -2.02 17.97
C LYS A 357 0.14 -0.65 17.29
N GLN A 358 -1.03 -0.20 16.81
CA GLN A 358 -1.18 0.99 15.97
C GLN A 358 -0.19 1.01 14.80
N ASP A 359 0.03 -0.15 14.20
CA ASP A 359 0.97 -0.35 13.10
C ASP A 359 0.40 0.30 11.82
N ARG A 360 0.60 1.63 11.73
CA ARG A 360 0.23 2.46 10.57
C ARG A 360 0.92 2.00 9.28
N ALA A 361 1.95 1.18 9.42
CA ALA A 361 2.79 0.71 8.35
C ALA A 361 2.28 -0.60 7.72
N TRP A 362 1.68 -1.50 8.53
CA TRP A 362 1.06 -2.74 8.10
C TRP A 362 -0.19 -2.55 7.23
N SER A 363 -1.04 -1.58 7.55
CA SER A 363 -2.37 -1.53 6.91
C SER A 363 -2.34 -1.05 5.46
N CYS A 364 -1.41 -0.17 5.05
CA CYS A 364 -1.39 0.39 3.68
C CYS A 364 -0.02 0.88 3.19
N PHE A 365 0.90 1.29 4.06
CA PHE A 365 2.05 2.09 3.63
C PHE A 365 3.10 1.28 2.85
N ALA A 366 3.48 0.09 3.33
CA ALA A 366 4.40 -0.78 2.58
C ALA A 366 3.82 -1.19 1.22
N THR A 367 2.52 -1.49 1.19
CA THR A 367 1.77 -1.78 -0.05
C THR A 367 1.73 -0.57 -0.98
N TYR A 368 1.54 0.64 -0.45
CA TYR A 368 1.54 1.88 -1.24
C TYR A 368 2.90 2.16 -1.88
N VAL A 369 4.00 2.05 -1.13
CA VAL A 369 5.36 2.22 -1.66
C VAL A 369 5.66 1.14 -2.72
N GLY A 370 5.31 -0.11 -2.42
CA GLY A 370 5.43 -1.22 -3.38
C GLY A 370 4.60 -1.00 -4.64
N TYR A 371 3.34 -0.57 -4.50
CA TYR A 371 2.42 -0.30 -5.59
C TYR A 371 2.92 0.80 -6.52
N LYS A 372 3.35 1.95 -5.99
CA LYS A 372 3.94 3.05 -6.78
C LYS A 372 5.12 2.57 -7.63
N THR A 373 6.01 1.80 -6.98
CA THR A 373 7.20 1.24 -7.64
C THR A 373 6.81 0.26 -8.74
N VAL A 374 5.88 -0.68 -8.47
CA VAL A 374 5.39 -1.65 -9.45
C VAL A 374 4.65 -0.99 -10.60
N LYS A 375 3.85 0.06 -10.34
CA LYS A 375 3.21 0.86 -11.39
C LYS A 375 4.22 1.52 -12.32
N ARG A 376 5.36 1.98 -11.80
CA ARG A 376 6.44 2.48 -12.65
C ARG A 376 7.08 1.36 -13.50
N LEU A 377 7.21 0.15 -12.96
CA LEU A 377 7.68 -1.01 -13.72
C LEU A 377 6.72 -1.40 -14.85
N GLU A 378 5.40 -1.28 -14.66
CA GLU A 378 4.43 -1.51 -15.74
C GLU A 378 4.66 -0.56 -16.93
N VAL A 379 5.13 0.67 -16.67
CA VAL A 379 5.51 1.63 -17.72
C VAL A 379 6.74 1.14 -18.48
N LEU A 380 7.79 0.69 -17.78
CA LEU A 380 8.96 0.05 -18.38
C LEU A 380 8.56 -1.16 -19.25
N GLU A 381 7.75 -2.06 -18.71
CA GLU A 381 7.26 -3.24 -19.44
C GLU A 381 6.52 -2.81 -20.71
N ARG A 382 5.66 -1.79 -20.64
CA ARG A 382 4.93 -1.29 -21.80
C ARG A 382 5.83 -0.65 -22.86
N GLU A 383 6.82 0.12 -22.42
CA GLU A 383 7.70 0.89 -23.32
C GLU A 383 8.82 0.04 -23.94
N THR A 384 9.23 -1.04 -23.27
CA THR A 384 10.22 -1.98 -23.79
C THR A 384 9.60 -3.19 -24.50
N ARG A 385 8.29 -3.44 -24.33
CA ARG A 385 7.57 -4.48 -25.05
C ARG A 385 7.32 -4.05 -26.49
N GLY A 386 7.89 -4.80 -27.43
CA GLY A 386 7.55 -4.68 -28.85
C GLY A 386 6.09 -5.05 -29.16
N LYS A 387 5.70 -5.07 -30.44
CA LYS A 387 4.31 -5.36 -30.87
C LYS A 387 3.77 -6.74 -30.44
N ARG A 388 4.61 -7.65 -29.92
CA ARG A 388 4.24 -9.00 -29.46
C ARG A 388 4.72 -9.23 -28.02
N LEU A 389 4.05 -10.14 -27.30
CA LEU A 389 4.53 -10.58 -25.98
C LEU A 389 5.94 -11.18 -26.10
N PRO A 390 6.89 -10.81 -25.22
CA PRO A 390 8.19 -11.46 -25.16
C PRO A 390 8.03 -12.98 -24.99
N THR A 391 8.85 -13.77 -25.68
CA THR A 391 8.85 -15.24 -25.54
C THR A 391 9.59 -15.71 -24.29
N ARG A 392 10.50 -14.88 -23.77
CA ARG A 392 11.22 -15.07 -22.50
C ARG A 392 10.89 -13.96 -21.49
N PRO A 393 11.10 -14.18 -20.18
CA PRO A 393 11.14 -13.08 -19.22
C PRO A 393 12.18 -12.03 -19.62
N GLN A 394 11.90 -10.76 -19.37
CA GLN A 394 12.87 -9.68 -19.57
C GLN A 394 13.91 -9.73 -18.44
N ARG A 395 15.19 -9.52 -18.75
CA ARG A 395 16.28 -9.56 -17.78
C ARG A 395 16.66 -8.13 -17.41
N TYR A 396 16.54 -7.78 -16.14
CA TYR A 396 16.85 -6.45 -15.63
C TYR A 396 18.11 -6.47 -14.77
N LEU A 397 19.03 -5.53 -15.03
CA LEU A 397 20.16 -5.26 -14.16
C LEU A 397 19.75 -4.22 -13.10
N LEU A 398 19.88 -4.53 -11.81
CA LEU A 398 19.66 -3.58 -10.71
C LEU A 398 20.99 -3.20 -10.08
N GLY A 399 21.30 -1.90 -10.09
CA GLY A 399 22.50 -1.37 -9.41
C GLY A 399 22.31 -1.29 -7.90
N LEU A 400 23.12 -2.04 -7.14
CA LEU A 400 23.09 -2.09 -5.68
C LEU A 400 24.22 -1.25 -5.09
N SER A 401 23.90 -0.10 -4.51
CA SER A 401 24.86 0.76 -3.80
C SER A 401 24.94 0.48 -2.29
N ARG A 402 24.13 -0.46 -1.78
CA ARG A 402 23.90 -0.76 -0.35
C ARG A 402 23.25 0.37 0.44
N GLY A 403 22.98 1.51 -0.19
CA GLY A 403 22.20 2.59 0.41
C GLY A 403 20.71 2.26 0.38
N LEU A 404 19.97 2.93 1.28
CA LEU A 404 18.53 2.81 1.52
C LEU A 404 17.72 2.51 0.25
N SER A 405 17.84 3.37 -0.76
CA SER A 405 17.01 3.29 -1.96
C SER A 405 17.30 2.06 -2.81
N SER A 406 18.57 1.67 -2.96
CA SER A 406 18.93 0.48 -3.74
C SER A 406 18.51 -0.82 -3.04
N THR A 407 18.60 -0.85 -1.71
CA THR A 407 18.16 -1.98 -0.88
C THR A 407 16.64 -2.10 -0.86
N ALA A 408 15.92 -0.99 -0.73
CA ALA A 408 14.46 -0.95 -0.79
C ALA A 408 13.95 -1.38 -2.17
N LEU A 409 14.57 -0.90 -3.26
CA LEU A 409 14.22 -1.31 -4.62
C LEU A 409 14.43 -2.82 -4.80
N LEU A 410 15.56 -3.38 -4.33
CA LEU A 410 15.82 -4.81 -4.37
C LEU A 410 14.73 -5.60 -3.63
N HIS A 411 14.37 -5.17 -2.42
CA HIS A 411 13.30 -5.82 -1.65
C HIS A 411 11.95 -5.80 -2.38
N ILE A 412 11.54 -4.64 -2.93
CA ILE A 412 10.27 -4.53 -3.68
C ILE A 412 10.27 -5.42 -4.93
N MET A 413 11.39 -5.45 -5.68
CA MET A 413 11.54 -6.30 -6.87
C MET A 413 11.48 -7.78 -6.52
N HIS A 414 12.15 -8.17 -5.43
CA HIS A 414 12.15 -9.54 -4.91
C HIS A 414 10.74 -9.98 -4.51
N GLU A 415 10.03 -9.15 -3.74
CA GLU A 415 8.66 -9.44 -3.30
C GLU A 415 7.67 -9.51 -4.46
N ASN A 416 7.79 -8.63 -5.46
CA ASN A 416 6.97 -8.69 -6.67
C ASN A 416 7.20 -10.02 -7.43
N ALA A 417 8.45 -10.45 -7.59
CA ALA A 417 8.77 -11.72 -8.23
C ALA A 417 8.24 -12.92 -7.42
N ARG A 418 8.35 -12.90 -6.09
CA ARG A 418 7.81 -13.92 -5.18
C ARG A 418 6.28 -14.03 -5.33
N GLN A 419 5.57 -12.91 -5.28
CA GLN A 419 4.12 -12.85 -5.43
C GLN A 419 3.63 -13.37 -6.78
N GLN A 420 4.35 -13.07 -7.88
CA GLN A 420 4.05 -13.63 -9.20
C GLN A 420 4.12 -15.17 -9.20
N ARG A 421 5.15 -15.74 -8.55
CA ARG A 421 5.32 -17.21 -8.42
C ARG A 421 4.21 -17.84 -7.59
N GLU A 422 3.89 -17.26 -6.44
CA GLU A 422 2.84 -17.78 -5.54
C GLU A 422 1.45 -17.78 -6.20
N ARG A 423 1.15 -16.74 -6.99
CA ARG A 423 -0.09 -16.63 -7.76
C ARG A 423 -0.09 -17.47 -9.05
N LYS A 424 0.93 -18.30 -9.27
CA LYS A 424 1.14 -19.10 -10.49
C LYS A 424 1.05 -18.25 -11.78
N GLN A 425 1.43 -16.98 -11.70
CA GLN A 425 1.46 -16.09 -12.85
C GLN A 425 2.74 -16.34 -13.67
N ARG A 426 2.68 -16.04 -14.96
CA ARG A 426 3.87 -16.07 -15.82
C ARG A 426 4.88 -15.04 -15.30
N GLN A 427 6.10 -15.51 -15.01
CA GLN A 427 7.20 -14.64 -14.61
C GLN A 427 7.49 -13.61 -15.71
N ARG A 428 7.37 -12.33 -15.37
CA ARG A 428 7.55 -11.24 -16.35
C ARG A 428 9.01 -10.86 -16.55
N PHE A 429 9.80 -10.94 -15.47
CA PHE A 429 11.20 -10.56 -15.48
C PHE A 429 12.10 -11.47 -14.65
N GLU A 430 13.39 -11.43 -14.96
CA GLU A 430 14.51 -11.95 -14.19
C GLU A 430 15.35 -10.78 -13.67
N LEU A 431 15.88 -10.91 -12.45
CA LEU A 431 16.64 -9.85 -11.80
C LEU A 431 18.11 -10.29 -11.61
N LEU A 432 19.02 -9.53 -12.19
CA LEU A 432 20.45 -9.59 -11.90
C LEU A 432 20.82 -8.35 -11.08
N VAL A 433 21.35 -8.55 -9.88
CA VAL A 433 21.76 -7.47 -8.98
C VAL A 433 23.27 -7.32 -9.05
N LEU A 434 23.74 -6.09 -9.25
CA LEU A 434 25.16 -5.80 -9.40
C LEU A 434 25.61 -4.70 -8.44
N HIS A 435 26.61 -5.03 -7.61
CA HIS A 435 27.34 -4.07 -6.80
C HIS A 435 28.67 -3.71 -7.47
N VAL A 436 28.97 -2.41 -7.57
CA VAL A 436 30.28 -1.93 -8.04
C VAL A 436 31.08 -1.54 -6.80
N ALA A 437 32.16 -2.28 -6.52
CA ALA A 437 33.03 -2.06 -5.36
C ALA A 437 34.08 -0.98 -5.66
N ASN A 438 34.27 -0.03 -4.74
CA ASN A 438 35.32 0.99 -4.81
C ASN A 438 36.66 0.40 -4.35
N ASP A 439 37.25 -0.47 -5.16
CA ASP A 439 38.51 -1.13 -4.84
C ASP A 439 39.72 -0.17 -4.81
N ASP A 440 39.56 1.07 -5.28
CA ASP A 440 40.52 2.15 -5.14
C ASP A 440 40.66 2.68 -3.69
N GLU A 441 39.56 2.67 -2.93
CA GLU A 441 39.55 3.16 -1.54
C GLU A 441 40.20 2.17 -0.57
N ASP A 442 40.03 0.86 -0.83
CA ASP A 442 40.65 -0.24 -0.10
C ASP A 442 42.20 -0.13 -0.15
N GLU A 443 42.76 0.11 -1.34
CA GLU A 443 44.21 0.30 -1.57
C GLU A 443 44.75 1.61 -0.98
N HIS A 444 43.95 2.68 -0.95
CA HIS A 444 44.38 3.96 -0.37
C HIS A 444 44.53 3.85 1.16
N GLN A 445 43.65 3.09 1.82
CA GLN A 445 43.72 2.80 3.25
C GLN A 445 44.88 1.84 3.59
N ASP A 446 45.11 0.81 2.77
CA ASP A 446 46.26 -0.10 2.91
C ASP A 446 47.60 0.63 2.70
N ALA A 447 47.68 1.56 1.75
CA ALA A 447 48.87 2.38 1.52
C ALA A 447 49.17 3.35 2.69
N LEU A 448 48.13 3.94 3.29
CA LEU A 448 48.26 4.79 4.48
C LEU A 448 48.70 3.97 5.71
N ALA A 449 48.17 2.76 5.89
CA ALA A 449 48.55 1.84 6.96
C ALA A 449 49.98 1.29 6.80
N GLY A 450 50.43 1.07 5.56
CA GLY A 450 51.78 0.63 5.22
C GLY A 450 52.88 1.65 5.52
N SER A 451 52.55 2.95 5.61
CA SER A 451 53.51 4.00 5.97
C SER A 451 53.86 4.06 7.47
N SER A 452 53.05 3.42 8.34
CA SER A 452 53.18 3.53 9.81
C SER A 452 53.59 2.26 10.56
N SER A 453 53.79 1.10 9.93
CA SER A 453 54.38 -0.06 10.64
C SER A 453 54.87 -1.17 9.72
N SER A 454 56.16 -1.49 9.78
CA SER A 454 56.81 -2.61 9.09
C SER A 454 56.57 -3.98 9.76
N ALA A 455 55.36 -4.27 10.28
CA ALA A 455 55.13 -5.51 11.05
C ALA A 455 53.70 -6.13 11.01
N ARG A 456 52.82 -5.81 10.04
CA ARG A 456 51.44 -6.40 9.98
C ARG A 456 50.97 -6.88 8.59
N GLY A 457 51.88 -7.37 7.76
CA GLY A 457 51.68 -7.66 6.33
C GLY A 457 50.70 -8.77 5.90
N GLU A 458 49.93 -9.42 6.78
CA GLU A 458 48.98 -10.48 6.36
C GLU A 458 47.58 -10.41 6.98
N SER A 459 47.37 -9.59 8.03
CA SER A 459 46.10 -9.57 8.78
C SER A 459 45.09 -8.52 8.30
N GLY A 460 45.54 -7.44 7.65
CA GLY A 460 44.65 -6.34 7.19
C GLY A 460 43.79 -6.74 5.98
N SER A 461 44.44 -7.24 4.92
CA SER A 461 43.78 -7.69 3.69
C SER A 461 42.79 -8.85 3.91
N ARG A 462 43.07 -9.74 4.88
CA ARG A 462 42.15 -10.83 5.27
C ARG A 462 40.87 -10.33 5.95
N ASN A 463 40.92 -9.22 6.72
CA ASN A 463 39.73 -8.68 7.38
C ASN A 463 38.81 -7.96 6.38
N HIS A 464 39.35 -7.21 5.41
CA HIS A 464 38.51 -6.51 4.43
C HIS A 464 37.81 -7.44 3.43
N ASN A 465 38.49 -8.50 2.97
CA ASN A 465 37.81 -9.54 2.17
C ASN A 465 36.73 -10.27 2.98
N ARG A 466 36.97 -10.52 4.27
CA ARG A 466 36.00 -11.15 5.17
C ARG A 466 34.79 -10.26 5.42
N ASP A 467 34.99 -8.96 5.62
CA ASP A 467 33.89 -7.99 5.76
C ASP A 467 33.10 -7.85 4.44
N ARG A 468 33.77 -7.91 3.28
CA ARG A 468 33.14 -7.91 1.94
C ARG A 468 32.28 -9.16 1.70
N GLU A 469 32.75 -10.34 2.08
CA GLU A 469 31.98 -11.58 1.96
C GLU A 469 30.81 -11.61 2.96
N ASP A 470 31.01 -11.15 4.20
CA ASP A 470 30.00 -11.17 5.26
C ASP A 470 28.74 -10.35 4.91
N TRP A 471 28.88 -9.14 4.35
CA TRP A 471 27.70 -8.36 3.98
C TRP A 471 26.98 -8.91 2.74
N LEU A 472 27.71 -9.44 1.75
CA LEU A 472 27.09 -10.07 0.58
C LEU A 472 26.26 -11.28 0.99
N ASP A 473 26.76 -12.05 1.95
CA ASP A 473 26.04 -13.21 2.48
C ASP A 473 24.75 -12.80 3.20
N ARG A 474 24.74 -11.68 3.95
CA ARG A 474 23.50 -11.13 4.51
C ARG A 474 22.45 -10.83 3.44
N TYR A 475 22.86 -10.25 2.30
CA TYR A 475 21.94 -9.99 1.18
C TYR A 475 21.48 -11.29 0.50
N ARG A 476 22.37 -12.27 0.29
CA ARG A 476 22.02 -13.57 -0.31
C ARG A 476 21.05 -14.36 0.57
N VAL A 477 21.25 -14.32 1.88
CA VAL A 477 20.33 -14.92 2.86
C VAL A 477 18.98 -14.22 2.85
N ARG A 478 18.97 -12.87 2.78
CA ARG A 478 17.72 -12.09 2.76
C ARG A 478 16.89 -12.31 1.48
N PHE A 479 17.55 -12.44 0.33
CA PHE A 479 16.91 -12.45 -0.99
C PHE A 479 17.19 -13.76 -1.76
N PRO A 480 16.70 -14.91 -1.25
CA PRO A 480 17.03 -16.22 -1.81
C PRO A 480 16.60 -16.35 -3.27
N GLY A 481 17.47 -16.92 -4.10
CA GLY A 481 17.22 -17.10 -5.53
C GLY A 481 17.36 -15.83 -6.39
N THR A 482 17.80 -14.72 -5.79
CA THR A 482 18.21 -13.51 -6.53
C THR A 482 19.70 -13.60 -6.85
N GLU A 483 20.09 -13.38 -8.11
CA GLU A 483 21.49 -13.40 -8.51
C GLU A 483 22.17 -12.08 -8.12
N ILE A 484 23.11 -12.12 -7.18
CA ILE A 484 23.86 -10.94 -6.70
C ILE A 484 25.34 -11.09 -7.03
N ARG A 485 25.86 -10.18 -7.86
CA ARG A 485 27.26 -10.13 -8.31
C ARG A 485 27.95 -8.86 -7.83
N THR A 486 29.28 -8.91 -7.74
CA THR A 486 30.13 -7.76 -7.48
C THR A 486 31.17 -7.62 -8.57
N VAL A 487 31.40 -6.40 -9.04
CA VAL A 487 32.50 -6.04 -9.94
C VAL A 487 33.31 -4.91 -9.32
N ASN A 488 34.62 -4.93 -9.54
CA ASN A 488 35.50 -3.85 -9.08
C ASN A 488 35.38 -2.64 -10.01
N LEU A 489 35.38 -1.43 -9.45
CA LEU A 489 35.33 -0.20 -10.23
C LEU A 489 36.51 -0.10 -11.19
N SER A 490 37.70 -0.56 -10.78
CA SER A 490 38.90 -0.59 -11.62
C SER A 490 38.78 -1.41 -12.91
N SER A 491 37.78 -2.30 -13.03
CA SER A 491 37.49 -3.03 -14.27
C SER A 491 37.17 -2.10 -15.45
N VAL A 492 36.75 -0.86 -15.17
CA VAL A 492 36.43 0.14 -16.19
C VAL A 492 37.66 0.62 -16.96
N LEU A 493 38.90 0.48 -16.43
CA LEU A 493 40.13 1.00 -17.05
C LEU A 493 40.42 0.41 -18.45
N GLY A 494 39.85 -0.75 -18.78
CA GLY A 494 39.92 -1.35 -20.12
C GLY A 494 38.78 -0.95 -21.06
N SER A 495 37.84 -0.12 -20.61
CA SER A 495 36.65 0.24 -21.37
C SER A 495 37.02 1.16 -22.53
N PRO A 496 36.66 0.80 -23.78
CA PRO A 496 36.87 1.66 -24.94
C PRO A 496 35.84 2.81 -25.03
N ALA A 497 34.95 2.90 -24.04
CA ALA A 497 33.91 3.91 -23.97
C ALA A 497 34.29 5.14 -23.13
N VAL A 498 35.49 5.13 -22.57
CA VAL A 498 36.06 6.25 -21.80
C VAL A 498 37.30 6.76 -22.53
N ASP A 499 37.34 8.08 -22.74
CA ASP A 499 38.49 8.78 -23.28
C ASP A 499 39.51 8.98 -22.18
N TRP A 500 40.33 7.93 -21.97
CA TRP A 500 41.34 7.94 -20.93
C TRP A 500 42.38 9.04 -21.14
N ALA A 501 42.67 9.43 -22.38
CA ALA A 501 43.60 10.52 -22.67
C ALA A 501 43.11 11.88 -22.18
N ALA A 502 41.81 12.04 -21.94
CA ALA A 502 41.21 13.25 -21.41
C ALA A 502 41.26 13.36 -19.87
N LEU A 503 41.68 12.29 -19.18
CA LEU A 503 41.84 12.23 -17.73
C LEU A 503 43.32 12.43 -17.34
N PRO A 504 43.62 13.10 -16.21
CA PRO A 504 44.99 13.36 -15.80
C PRO A 504 45.77 12.06 -15.52
N ASP A 505 47.03 12.00 -15.99
CA ASP A 505 47.98 10.91 -15.73
C ASP A 505 47.53 9.50 -16.19
N ALA A 506 46.56 9.38 -17.12
CA ALA A 506 46.13 8.07 -17.61
C ALA A 506 47.10 7.48 -18.65
N GLY A 507 47.56 6.24 -18.44
CA GLY A 507 48.36 5.49 -19.43
C GLY A 507 49.84 5.86 -19.45
N THR A 508 50.39 6.35 -18.32
CA THR A 508 51.82 6.66 -18.18
C THR A 508 52.70 5.41 -18.12
N GLU A 509 53.99 5.47 -18.46
CA GLU A 509 54.91 4.33 -18.29
C GLU A 509 54.95 3.79 -16.85
N ALA A 510 54.69 4.67 -15.86
CA ALA A 510 54.57 4.31 -14.46
C ALA A 510 53.34 3.40 -14.15
N ASP A 511 52.32 3.39 -15.03
CA ASP A 511 51.12 2.56 -14.88
C ASP A 511 51.39 1.08 -15.17
N ALA A 512 52.43 0.75 -15.96
CA ALA A 512 52.68 -0.60 -16.45
C ALA A 512 52.93 -1.63 -15.32
N ASN A 513 53.39 -1.17 -14.15
CA ASN A 513 53.70 -2.00 -12.99
C ASN A 513 52.68 -1.89 -11.84
N MET A 514 51.57 -1.17 -12.03
CA MET A 514 50.57 -0.90 -10.98
C MET A 514 49.31 -1.76 -11.13
N SER A 515 48.69 -2.15 -10.01
CA SER A 515 47.38 -2.81 -10.03
C SER A 515 46.30 -1.87 -10.61
N PRO A 516 45.24 -2.38 -11.27
CA PRO A 516 44.14 -1.55 -11.76
C PRO A 516 43.53 -0.66 -10.67
N ALA A 517 43.34 -1.19 -9.46
CA ALA A 517 42.86 -0.44 -8.30
C ALA A 517 43.78 0.75 -7.96
N ARG A 518 45.09 0.53 -7.92
CA ARG A 518 46.08 1.57 -7.62
C ARG A 518 46.16 2.65 -8.70
N ARG A 519 46.02 2.27 -9.98
CA ARG A 519 45.94 3.23 -11.10
C ARG A 519 44.73 4.13 -10.95
N LEU A 520 43.58 3.55 -10.59
CA LEU A 520 42.35 4.31 -10.38
C LEU A 520 42.45 5.24 -9.16
N ALA A 521 43.03 4.79 -8.05
CA ALA A 521 43.27 5.62 -6.87
C ALA A 521 44.15 6.85 -7.21
N ARG A 522 45.26 6.63 -7.93
CA ARG A 522 46.15 7.71 -8.38
C ARG A 522 45.41 8.70 -9.29
N LEU A 523 44.55 8.23 -10.18
CA LEU A 523 43.73 9.07 -11.04
C LEU A 523 42.81 9.98 -10.20
N PHE A 524 42.14 9.44 -9.19
CA PHE A 524 41.28 10.25 -8.32
C PHE A 524 42.07 11.26 -7.49
N ASP A 525 43.25 10.91 -6.98
CA ASP A 525 44.11 11.82 -6.21
C ASP A 525 44.55 13.06 -7.01
N ARG A 526 44.64 12.92 -8.34
CA ARG A 526 45.03 14.00 -9.26
C ARG A 526 43.88 14.91 -9.68
N LEU A 527 42.64 14.54 -9.39
CA LEU A 527 41.48 15.38 -9.72
C LEU A 527 41.43 16.62 -8.82
N PRO A 528 41.02 17.78 -9.37
CA PRO A 528 41.28 19.08 -8.75
C PRO A 528 40.46 19.35 -7.49
N SER A 529 39.33 18.66 -7.28
CA SER A 529 38.43 18.92 -6.15
C SER A 529 37.71 17.66 -5.65
N ALA A 530 37.10 17.76 -4.46
CA ALA A 530 36.22 16.72 -3.94
C ALA A 530 35.02 16.47 -4.86
N THR A 531 34.46 17.55 -5.45
CA THR A 531 33.42 17.48 -6.49
C THR A 531 33.89 16.70 -7.71
N SER A 532 35.09 16.98 -8.21
CA SER A 532 35.67 16.29 -9.36
C SER A 532 35.82 14.80 -9.10
N ARG A 533 36.36 14.42 -7.93
CA ARG A 533 36.51 13.01 -7.53
C ARG A 533 35.17 12.29 -7.45
N ALA A 534 34.20 12.87 -6.74
CA ALA A 534 32.86 12.29 -6.62
C ALA A 534 32.17 12.14 -7.98
N ASP A 535 32.27 13.16 -8.84
CA ASP A 535 31.64 13.17 -10.15
C ASP A 535 32.25 12.14 -11.11
N ILE A 536 33.58 12.14 -11.28
CA ILE A 536 34.25 11.16 -12.16
C ILE A 536 34.01 9.74 -11.66
N ARG A 537 34.04 9.50 -10.34
CA ARG A 537 33.72 8.19 -9.76
C ARG A 537 32.30 7.75 -10.14
N ARG A 538 31.29 8.61 -9.96
CA ARG A 538 29.89 8.34 -10.35
C ARG A 538 29.77 7.96 -11.83
N LEU A 539 30.49 8.66 -12.71
CA LEU A 539 30.47 8.38 -14.16
C LEU A 539 31.12 7.04 -14.47
N LEU A 540 32.27 6.73 -13.87
CA LEU A 540 32.94 5.45 -14.03
C LEU A 540 32.09 4.29 -13.48
N THR A 541 31.40 4.47 -12.35
CA THR A 541 30.43 3.49 -11.85
C THR A 541 29.31 3.26 -12.86
N ARG A 542 28.79 4.33 -13.47
CA ARG A 542 27.77 4.22 -14.52
C ARG A 542 28.30 3.42 -15.71
N HIS A 543 29.53 3.68 -16.18
CA HIS A 543 30.17 2.87 -17.24
C HIS A 543 30.28 1.39 -16.89
N ALA A 544 30.70 1.07 -15.65
CA ALA A 544 30.77 -0.31 -15.19
C ALA A 544 29.40 -1.01 -15.20
N LEU A 545 28.33 -0.30 -14.81
CA LEU A 545 26.95 -0.82 -14.89
C LEU A 545 26.50 -1.05 -16.35
N PHE A 546 26.81 -0.14 -17.28
CA PHE A 546 26.52 -0.32 -18.70
C PHE A 546 27.28 -1.51 -19.30
N ALA A 547 28.57 -1.63 -18.99
CA ALA A 547 29.41 -2.73 -19.47
C ALA A 547 28.87 -4.08 -18.98
N ALA A 548 28.54 -4.20 -17.70
CA ALA A 548 27.99 -5.43 -17.14
C ALA A 548 26.58 -5.74 -17.66
N ALA A 549 25.73 -4.72 -17.89
CA ALA A 549 24.42 -4.93 -18.49
C ALA A 549 24.54 -5.48 -19.91
N ALA A 550 25.50 -4.96 -20.70
CA ALA A 550 25.78 -5.46 -22.04
C ALA A 550 26.36 -6.89 -22.02
N GLU A 551 27.33 -7.16 -21.14
CA GLU A 551 27.94 -8.49 -20.97
C GLU A 551 26.90 -9.56 -20.61
N HIS A 552 25.95 -9.22 -19.74
CA HIS A 552 24.91 -10.15 -19.29
C HIS A 552 23.61 -10.09 -20.12
N ALA A 553 23.63 -9.39 -21.27
CA ALA A 553 22.50 -9.24 -22.19
C ALA A 553 21.20 -8.81 -21.49
N CYS A 554 21.30 -7.82 -20.58
CA CYS A 554 20.16 -7.26 -19.88
C CYS A 554 19.34 -6.34 -20.81
N ASP A 555 18.01 -6.41 -20.66
CA ASP A 555 17.05 -5.64 -21.45
C ASP A 555 16.85 -4.21 -20.89
N ALA A 556 17.16 -3.98 -19.61
CA ALA A 556 17.11 -2.66 -18.98
C ALA A 556 18.04 -2.57 -17.75
N LEU A 557 18.47 -1.34 -17.44
CA LEU A 557 19.18 -0.98 -16.22
C LEU A 557 18.23 -0.23 -15.27
N LEU A 558 18.10 -0.74 -14.04
CA LEU A 558 17.31 -0.16 -12.97
C LEU A 558 18.22 0.49 -11.93
N LEU A 559 18.00 1.76 -11.65
CA LEU A 559 18.75 2.53 -10.66
C LEU A 559 17.83 2.95 -9.52
N GLY A 560 18.31 2.81 -8.28
CA GLY A 560 17.56 3.13 -7.06
C GLY A 560 17.40 4.63 -6.79
N TYR A 561 17.34 5.50 -7.81
CA TYR A 561 17.07 6.92 -7.58
C TYR A 561 15.60 7.13 -7.18
N ASN A 562 15.40 7.87 -6.10
CA ASN A 562 14.10 8.23 -5.55
C ASN A 562 13.80 9.71 -5.86
N THR A 563 12.62 10.22 -5.53
CA THR A 563 12.23 11.61 -5.82
C THR A 563 13.27 12.62 -5.33
N THR A 564 13.76 12.43 -4.10
CA THR A 564 14.74 13.29 -3.44
C THR A 564 16.10 13.23 -4.13
N SER A 565 16.61 12.02 -4.38
CA SER A 565 17.92 11.86 -5.02
C SER A 565 17.92 12.23 -6.50
N LEU A 566 16.78 12.21 -7.18
CA LEU A 566 16.63 12.79 -8.53
C LEU A 566 16.63 14.32 -8.50
N ALA A 567 16.05 14.94 -7.47
CA ALA A 567 16.11 16.40 -7.31
C ALA A 567 17.55 16.87 -7.00
N GLU A 568 18.24 16.15 -6.11
CA GLU A 568 19.66 16.33 -5.81
C GLU A 568 20.49 16.22 -7.09
N LEU A 569 20.35 15.11 -7.82
CA LEU A 569 21.10 14.88 -9.04
C LEU A 569 20.81 15.95 -10.10
N THR A 570 19.56 16.42 -10.21
CA THR A 570 19.21 17.51 -11.13
C THR A 570 20.02 18.76 -10.86
N LEU A 571 20.06 19.24 -9.60
CA LEU A 571 20.78 20.46 -9.28
C LEU A 571 22.29 20.26 -9.28
N SER A 572 22.78 19.12 -8.82
CA SER A 572 24.19 18.75 -8.91
C SER A 572 24.70 18.79 -10.36
N GLU A 573 24.02 18.12 -11.29
CA GLU A 573 24.44 18.10 -12.69
C GLU A 573 24.33 19.48 -13.34
N THR A 574 23.31 20.26 -12.96
CA THR A 574 23.19 21.66 -13.42
C THR A 574 24.36 22.50 -12.93
N ALA A 575 24.72 22.41 -11.65
CA ALA A 575 25.83 23.14 -11.04
C ALA A 575 27.20 22.72 -11.62
N LYS A 576 27.33 21.46 -12.05
CA LYS A 576 28.48 20.95 -12.78
C LYS A 576 28.49 21.37 -14.27
N GLY A 577 27.53 22.15 -14.73
CA GLY A 577 27.48 22.64 -16.11
C GLY A 577 26.94 21.61 -17.11
N ARG A 578 26.11 20.66 -16.67
CA ARG A 578 25.59 19.54 -17.49
C ARG A 578 24.10 19.66 -17.79
N GLY A 579 23.59 20.88 -17.88
CA GLY A 579 22.18 21.18 -18.16
C GLY A 579 21.64 20.48 -19.41
N PHE A 580 22.42 20.46 -20.50
CA PHE A 580 22.05 19.78 -21.74
C PHE A 580 21.85 18.27 -21.56
N SER A 581 22.69 17.63 -20.74
CA SER A 581 22.68 16.17 -20.55
C SER A 581 21.59 15.67 -19.58
N LEU A 582 20.94 16.57 -18.83
CA LEU A 582 19.95 16.23 -17.79
C LEU A 582 18.87 15.22 -18.25
N PRO A 583 18.27 15.32 -19.45
CA PRO A 583 17.23 14.38 -19.88
C PRO A 583 17.71 12.92 -19.98
N TRP A 584 19.00 12.68 -20.20
CA TRP A 584 19.59 11.33 -20.24
C TRP A 584 20.03 10.83 -18.87
N GLN A 585 20.25 11.74 -17.92
CA GLN A 585 20.67 11.39 -16.57
C GLN A 585 19.49 11.18 -15.62
N ILE A 586 18.43 11.99 -15.76
CA ILE A 586 17.32 12.06 -14.79
C ILE A 586 16.07 11.33 -15.27
N ASN A 587 15.74 11.37 -16.57
CA ASN A 587 14.48 10.82 -17.08
C ASN A 587 14.62 9.35 -17.45
N ASP A 588 13.52 8.62 -17.33
CA ASP A 588 13.46 7.22 -17.76
C ASP A 588 13.49 7.11 -19.29
N GLY A 589 14.00 5.97 -19.78
CA GLY A 589 13.96 5.59 -21.19
C GLY A 589 15.34 5.27 -21.79
N ALA A 590 15.42 5.22 -23.12
CA ALA A 590 16.65 4.88 -23.86
C ALA A 590 17.82 5.86 -23.60
N SER A 591 18.87 5.37 -22.95
CA SER A 591 20.15 6.07 -22.80
C SER A 591 21.16 5.55 -23.82
N PRO A 592 22.00 6.43 -24.40
CA PRO A 592 23.15 6.00 -25.20
C PRO A 592 23.99 5.01 -24.39
N VAL A 593 24.24 3.82 -24.92
CA VAL A 593 25.23 2.91 -24.32
C VAL A 593 26.60 3.48 -24.67
N PRO A 594 27.47 3.75 -23.68
CA PRO A 594 28.85 4.11 -23.97
C PRO A 594 29.52 2.99 -24.76
N GLY A 595 29.92 3.28 -25.99
CA GLY A 595 30.57 2.34 -26.92
C GLY A 595 31.93 2.88 -27.36
N ARG A 596 32.59 2.17 -28.29
CA ARG A 596 33.88 2.61 -28.86
C ARG A 596 33.79 4.05 -29.36
N LEU A 597 34.66 4.93 -28.86
CA LEU A 597 34.72 6.35 -29.24
C LEU A 597 35.03 6.57 -30.73
N ASP A 598 35.61 5.56 -31.38
CA ASP A 598 36.04 5.59 -32.78
C ASP A 598 34.91 5.36 -33.80
N LEU A 599 33.69 5.00 -33.34
CA LEU A 599 32.57 4.66 -34.24
C LEU A 599 31.82 5.92 -34.73
N PRO A 600 31.39 5.98 -36.01
CA PRO A 600 30.59 7.09 -36.53
C PRO A 600 29.32 7.32 -35.71
N ALA A 601 28.91 8.59 -35.54
CA ALA A 601 27.76 8.99 -34.72
C ALA A 601 26.46 8.23 -35.07
N ALA A 602 26.27 7.86 -36.34
CA ALA A 602 25.12 7.09 -36.84
C ALA A 602 25.10 5.62 -36.35
N GLU A 603 26.26 4.95 -36.26
CA GLU A 603 26.36 3.58 -35.74
C GLU A 603 26.36 3.55 -34.21
N ALA A 604 26.98 4.55 -33.57
CA ALA A 604 26.93 4.71 -32.12
C ALA A 604 25.50 4.97 -31.63
N ALA A 605 24.70 5.76 -32.37
CA ALA A 605 23.29 6.03 -32.09
C ALA A 605 22.40 4.76 -32.11
N ALA A 606 22.85 3.67 -32.74
CA ALA A 606 22.11 2.42 -32.81
C ALA A 606 22.14 1.59 -31.51
N SER A 607 23.12 1.82 -30.61
CA SER A 607 23.21 1.11 -29.32
C SER A 607 22.69 1.98 -28.18
N SER A 608 21.46 1.71 -27.74
CA SER A 608 20.82 2.35 -26.59
C SER A 608 20.27 1.31 -25.63
N MET A 609 20.33 1.60 -24.33
CA MET A 609 19.76 0.75 -23.28
C MET A 609 18.70 1.52 -22.49
N PRO A 610 17.52 0.94 -22.25
CA PRO A 610 16.54 1.50 -21.33
C PRO A 610 17.11 1.64 -19.91
N VAL A 611 17.07 2.86 -19.37
CA VAL A 611 17.43 3.14 -17.96
C VAL A 611 16.20 3.68 -17.24
N TYR A 612 15.85 3.08 -16.11
CA TYR A 612 14.67 3.46 -15.32
C TYR A 612 14.99 3.65 -13.85
N HIS A 613 14.19 4.51 -13.22
CA HIS A 613 14.23 4.85 -11.81
C HIS A 613 12.90 4.45 -11.15
N PRO A 614 12.70 3.17 -10.77
CA PRO A 614 11.38 2.71 -10.30
C PRO A 614 10.88 3.44 -9.03
N LEU A 615 11.80 3.99 -8.23
CA LEU A 615 11.48 4.76 -7.03
C LEU A 615 11.24 6.25 -7.28
N ARG A 616 11.16 6.70 -8.55
CA ARG A 616 11.04 8.12 -8.95
C ARG A 616 9.94 8.92 -8.23
N GLU A 617 8.86 8.24 -7.83
CA GLU A 617 7.68 8.85 -7.19
C GLU A 617 7.57 8.54 -5.69
N VAL A 618 8.67 8.08 -5.10
CA VAL A 618 8.81 7.78 -3.67
C VAL A 618 9.86 8.71 -3.08
N PHE A 619 9.59 9.35 -1.95
CA PHE A 619 10.55 10.22 -1.24
C PHE A 619 11.54 9.41 -0.39
N ARG A 620 12.69 10.00 -0.04
CA ARG A 620 13.67 9.36 0.84
C ARG A 620 13.05 9.00 2.20
N LYS A 621 12.31 9.92 2.84
CA LYS A 621 11.63 9.62 4.12
C LYS A 621 10.58 8.52 4.02
N GLU A 622 9.91 8.39 2.87
CA GLU A 622 9.01 7.27 2.63
C GLU A 622 9.77 5.95 2.58
N LEU A 623 10.98 5.94 1.99
CA LEU A 623 11.86 4.77 1.97
C LEU A 623 12.48 4.46 3.33
N ASP A 624 12.81 5.46 4.15
CA ASP A 624 13.28 5.25 5.52
C ASP A 624 12.19 4.55 6.34
N SER A 625 10.96 5.05 6.22
CA SER A 625 9.78 4.44 6.86
C SER A 625 9.55 3.03 6.32
N TYR A 626 9.62 2.83 4.99
CA TYR A 626 9.49 1.52 4.35
C TYR A 626 10.55 0.51 4.83
N ALA A 627 11.81 0.94 4.95
CA ALA A 627 12.90 0.07 5.38
C ALA A 627 12.75 -0.39 6.83
N ALA A 628 12.23 0.47 7.71
CA ALA A 628 11.98 0.13 9.11
C ALA A 628 10.84 -0.90 9.29
N ILE A 629 9.86 -0.90 8.37
CA ILE A 629 8.60 -1.65 8.52
C ILE A 629 8.51 -2.89 7.64
N ALA A 630 9.39 -3.00 6.64
CA ALA A 630 9.50 -4.21 5.83
C ALA A 630 9.71 -5.42 6.76
N ALA A 631 9.25 -6.60 6.35
CA ALA A 631 9.33 -7.80 7.18
C ALA A 631 10.26 -8.83 6.55
N PRO A 632 11.34 -9.24 7.23
CA PRO A 632 12.07 -8.51 8.29
C PRO A 632 12.55 -7.09 7.91
N PRO A 633 12.84 -6.20 8.89
CA PRO A 633 13.30 -4.84 8.61
C PRO A 633 14.54 -4.80 7.73
N LEU A 634 14.60 -3.85 6.79
CA LEU A 634 15.75 -3.66 5.89
C LEU A 634 16.88 -2.87 6.56
N THR A 635 16.61 -2.19 7.67
CA THR A 635 17.58 -1.39 8.43
C THR A 635 18.80 -2.20 8.86
N GLU A 636 18.65 -3.51 9.08
CA GLU A 636 19.74 -4.43 9.45
C GLU A 636 20.73 -4.71 8.31
N LEU A 637 20.31 -4.48 7.06
CA LEU A 637 21.14 -4.66 5.85
C LEU A 637 21.87 -3.39 5.44
N LEU A 638 21.46 -2.25 6.00
CA LEU A 638 22.08 -0.97 5.72
C LEU A 638 23.43 -0.89 6.46
N PRO A 639 24.45 -0.23 5.86
CA PRO A 639 25.69 0.06 6.57
C PRO A 639 25.38 0.79 7.89
N PRO A 640 26.13 0.55 8.97
CA PRO A 640 26.00 1.33 10.19
C PRO A 640 26.13 2.82 9.84
N SER A 641 25.23 3.65 10.35
CA SER A 641 25.32 5.10 10.18
C SER A 641 26.69 5.55 10.67
N ASP A 642 27.58 5.90 9.74
CA ASP A 642 28.94 6.30 10.09
C ASP A 642 28.85 7.49 11.06
N PRO A 643 29.45 7.44 12.28
CA PRO A 643 29.49 8.60 13.16
C PRO A 643 30.22 9.80 12.51
N ARG A 644 30.95 9.60 11.40
CA ARG A 644 31.49 10.68 10.56
C ARG A 644 30.47 11.23 9.54
N GLY A 645 29.50 10.43 9.10
CA GLY A 645 28.39 10.85 8.25
C GLY A 645 27.20 11.45 9.02
N SER A 646 27.06 11.10 10.30
CA SER A 646 26.02 11.60 11.22
C SER A 646 26.37 12.94 11.90
N ARG A 647 27.52 13.55 11.57
CA ARG A 647 27.74 15.00 11.82
C ARG A 647 26.89 15.90 10.89
N ASN A 648 26.15 15.32 9.94
CA ASN A 648 25.32 16.06 9.00
C ASN A 648 23.86 16.22 9.48
N GLY A 649 23.60 16.03 10.78
CA GLY A 649 22.50 16.75 11.42
C GLY A 649 22.81 18.26 11.41
N ALA A 650 21.76 19.09 11.42
CA ALA A 650 21.77 20.54 11.21
C ALA A 650 22.61 21.41 12.21
N GLY A 651 23.66 20.86 12.84
CA GLY A 651 24.44 21.53 13.88
C GLY A 651 25.94 21.22 13.97
N ALA A 652 26.57 20.43 13.09
CA ALA A 652 28.04 20.28 13.13
C ALA A 652 28.74 21.20 12.10
N VAL A 653 29.73 21.97 12.57
CA VAL A 653 30.60 22.79 11.71
C VAL A 653 31.48 21.85 10.87
N VAL A 654 31.12 21.64 9.61
CA VAL A 654 31.91 20.89 8.63
C VAL A 654 32.66 21.90 7.75
N SER A 655 33.98 21.73 7.61
CA SER A 655 34.77 22.53 6.68
C SER A 655 34.21 22.40 5.26
N HIS A 656 33.83 23.52 4.64
CA HIS A 656 33.29 23.56 3.28
C HIS A 656 34.31 23.11 2.20
N LYS A 657 35.59 23.00 2.55
CA LYS A 657 36.67 22.70 1.59
C LYS A 657 36.68 21.25 1.10
N ASP A 658 36.13 20.33 1.88
CA ASP A 658 36.17 18.88 1.59
C ASP A 658 34.83 18.32 1.11
N LEU A 659 33.80 19.16 0.98
CA LEU A 659 32.47 18.73 0.52
C LEU A 659 32.35 18.81 -0.99
N SER A 660 31.82 17.76 -1.60
CA SER A 660 31.41 17.80 -2.99
C SER A 660 30.10 18.59 -3.15
N ILE A 661 29.84 19.08 -4.36
CA ILE A 661 28.52 19.66 -4.68
C ILE A 661 27.37 18.66 -4.45
N ASP A 662 27.65 17.35 -4.63
CA ASP A 662 26.69 16.29 -4.38
C ASP A 662 26.35 16.18 -2.89
N ASP A 663 27.34 16.34 -1.99
CA ASP A 663 27.12 16.40 -0.54
C ASP A 663 26.32 17.63 -0.13
N VAL A 664 26.61 18.77 -0.75
CA VAL A 664 25.87 20.03 -0.51
C VAL A 664 24.40 19.88 -0.93
N MET A 665 24.15 19.32 -2.11
CA MET A 665 22.78 19.08 -2.60
C MET A 665 22.04 18.06 -1.73
N ALA A 666 22.71 16.99 -1.29
CA ALA A 666 22.11 15.99 -0.40
C ALA A 666 21.64 16.60 0.93
N ARG A 667 22.44 17.50 1.52
CA ARG A 667 22.05 18.22 2.75
C ARG A 667 20.90 19.18 2.51
N TYR A 668 21.01 20.01 1.46
CA TYR A 668 19.98 20.97 1.08
C TYR A 668 18.63 20.28 0.87
N PHE A 669 18.59 19.21 0.08
CA PHE A 669 17.33 18.49 -0.17
C PHE A 669 16.85 17.64 1.01
N GLY A 670 17.74 17.24 1.93
CA GLY A 670 17.33 16.68 3.23
C GLY A 670 16.49 17.67 4.04
N GLU A 671 16.92 18.93 4.12
CA GLU A 671 16.19 19.99 4.81
C GLU A 671 14.94 20.44 4.03
N VAL A 672 15.04 20.59 2.72
CA VAL A 672 13.91 20.98 1.86
C VAL A 672 12.83 19.92 1.86
N GLU A 673 13.16 18.63 1.82
CA GLU A 673 12.14 17.57 1.94
C GLU A 673 11.41 17.62 3.28
N GLN A 674 12.10 18.01 4.36
CA GLN A 674 11.49 18.14 5.68
C GLN A 674 10.49 19.29 5.76
N ASN A 675 10.82 20.43 5.18
CA ASN A 675 10.04 21.66 5.34
C ASN A 675 9.09 21.90 4.17
N TYR A 676 9.45 21.48 2.96
CA TYR A 676 8.78 21.79 1.70
C TYR A 676 8.85 20.64 0.67
N PRO A 677 8.25 19.46 0.95
CA PRO A 677 8.34 18.28 0.08
C PRO A 677 7.80 18.50 -1.35
N SER A 678 6.89 19.45 -1.54
CA SER A 678 6.38 19.85 -2.87
C SER A 678 7.46 20.43 -3.77
N VAL A 679 8.49 21.10 -3.21
CA VAL A 679 9.61 21.65 -3.98
C VAL A 679 10.41 20.53 -4.63
N VAL A 680 10.71 19.47 -3.86
CA VAL A 680 11.44 18.29 -4.34
C VAL A 680 10.69 17.64 -5.51
N ALA A 681 9.39 17.41 -5.37
CA ALA A 681 8.56 16.85 -6.44
C ALA A 681 8.48 17.77 -7.67
N ASN A 682 8.43 19.09 -7.48
CA ASN A 682 8.38 20.05 -8.57
C ASN A 682 9.67 20.08 -9.37
N VAL A 683 10.84 19.95 -8.74
CA VAL A 683 12.13 19.81 -9.45
C VAL A 683 12.09 18.60 -10.38
N VAL A 684 11.76 17.41 -9.86
CA VAL A 684 11.71 16.16 -10.64
C VAL A 684 10.67 16.23 -11.76
N ARG A 685 9.50 16.83 -11.50
CA ARG A 685 8.44 17.01 -12.51
C ARG A 685 8.87 17.98 -13.61
N THR A 686 9.58 19.05 -13.26
CA THR A 686 10.06 20.06 -14.22
C THR A 686 11.15 19.48 -15.10
N THR A 687 12.15 18.82 -14.52
CA THR A 687 13.20 18.10 -15.27
C THR A 687 12.61 16.96 -16.11
N GLY A 688 11.53 16.33 -15.62
CA GLY A 688 10.74 15.34 -16.35
C GLY A 688 10.16 15.81 -17.68
N LYS A 689 9.98 17.13 -17.86
CA LYS A 689 9.47 17.72 -19.11
C LYS A 689 10.56 18.03 -20.13
N LEU A 690 11.84 17.91 -19.77
CA LEU A 690 12.94 18.15 -20.69
C LEU A 690 13.03 17.02 -21.73
N ASN A 691 13.05 17.39 -23.00
CA ASN A 691 13.14 16.45 -24.11
C ASN A 691 14.60 16.04 -24.36
N ARG A 692 14.80 14.77 -24.70
CA ARG A 692 16.06 14.28 -25.27
C ARG A 692 16.09 14.72 -26.72
N ALA A 693 16.90 15.72 -27.06
CA ALA A 693 17.09 16.12 -28.44
C ALA A 693 17.69 14.93 -29.21
N ALA A 694 16.87 14.26 -30.02
CA ALA A 694 17.36 13.25 -30.93
C ALA A 694 18.02 13.96 -32.11
N GLY A 695 19.23 13.54 -32.50
CA GLY A 695 19.93 14.01 -33.70
C GLY A 695 19.26 13.57 -35.02
N GLY A 696 17.94 13.68 -35.13
CA GLY A 696 17.19 13.25 -36.32
C GLY A 696 15.77 13.79 -36.30
N GLY A 697 15.57 15.00 -36.83
CA GLY A 697 14.25 15.59 -37.02
C GLY A 697 14.31 17.03 -37.53
N ALA A 698 14.34 17.18 -38.86
CA ALA A 698 13.94 18.35 -39.66
C ALA A 698 14.04 19.73 -38.97
N GLY A 699 15.26 20.24 -38.92
CA GLY A 699 15.59 21.61 -38.53
C GLY A 699 17.09 21.63 -38.25
N GLU A 700 17.88 22.24 -39.13
CA GLU A 700 19.30 22.50 -38.89
C GLU A 700 19.48 23.33 -37.61
N GLN A 701 19.53 22.68 -36.45
CA GLN A 701 20.17 23.25 -35.28
C GLN A 701 21.66 22.97 -35.41
N GLN A 702 22.37 23.94 -35.96
CA GLN A 702 23.83 24.01 -35.99
C GLN A 702 24.34 23.84 -34.55
N GLY A 703 24.91 22.67 -34.18
CA GLY A 703 25.54 22.50 -32.87
C GLY A 703 25.42 21.13 -32.17
N VAL A 704 24.72 20.13 -32.70
CA VAL A 704 24.67 18.79 -32.07
C VAL A 704 25.58 17.83 -32.84
N GLY A 705 26.73 17.47 -32.26
CA GLY A 705 27.70 16.57 -32.90
C GLY A 705 28.60 15.84 -31.90
N GLY A 706 28.64 14.50 -31.99
CA GLY A 706 29.51 13.65 -31.15
C GLY A 706 28.95 13.27 -29.77
N ARG A 707 29.71 12.48 -29.02
CA ARG A 707 29.42 12.06 -27.64
C ARG A 707 30.55 12.49 -26.74
N CYS A 708 30.23 12.76 -25.48
CA CYS A 708 31.23 13.09 -24.49
C CYS A 708 32.13 11.88 -24.20
N GLY A 709 33.44 12.04 -24.34
CA GLY A 709 34.44 11.00 -24.04
C GLY A 709 34.44 10.48 -22.60
N ILE A 710 33.84 11.21 -21.64
CA ILE A 710 33.77 10.77 -20.23
C ILE A 710 32.37 10.35 -19.82
N CYS A 711 31.32 11.16 -20.07
CA CYS A 711 29.97 10.77 -19.64
C CYS A 711 29.18 9.96 -20.68
N GLY A 712 29.66 9.88 -21.92
CA GLY A 712 29.02 9.15 -23.02
C GLY A 712 27.73 9.78 -23.57
N VAL A 713 27.28 10.93 -23.04
CA VAL A 713 26.07 11.63 -23.48
C VAL A 713 26.37 12.51 -24.71
N ALA A 714 25.34 12.83 -25.51
CA ALA A 714 25.46 13.72 -26.67
C ALA A 714 26.03 15.10 -26.27
N LEU A 715 26.86 15.67 -27.16
CA LEU A 715 27.42 17.01 -27.01
C LEU A 715 26.51 18.07 -27.62
N ASP A 716 26.43 19.23 -26.96
CA ASP A 716 25.89 20.47 -27.52
C ASP A 716 27.10 21.35 -27.82
N THR A 717 27.72 21.18 -28.98
CA THR A 717 28.97 21.88 -29.32
C THR A 717 28.80 23.38 -29.25
N SER A 718 27.62 23.89 -29.65
CA SER A 718 27.30 25.32 -29.60
C SER A 718 27.12 25.84 -28.17
N GLY A 719 26.39 25.10 -27.33
CA GLY A 719 26.20 25.44 -25.93
C GLY A 719 27.48 25.28 -25.13
N ASP A 720 28.21 24.20 -25.32
CA ASP A 720 29.50 23.93 -24.67
C ASP A 720 30.53 25.03 -25.00
N GLU A 721 30.61 25.48 -26.25
CA GLU A 721 31.46 26.64 -26.63
C GLU A 721 30.99 27.95 -26.00
N ARG A 722 29.67 28.18 -25.93
CA ARG A 722 29.12 29.38 -25.27
C ARG A 722 29.43 29.40 -23.77
N TRP A 723 29.30 28.26 -23.09
CA TRP A 723 29.67 28.12 -21.68
C TRP A 723 31.17 28.28 -21.45
N ARG A 724 32.02 27.90 -22.43
CA ARG A 724 33.47 28.16 -22.38
C ARG A 724 33.83 29.64 -22.53
N GLY A 725 33.18 30.37 -23.44
CA GLY A 725 33.61 31.72 -23.83
C GLY A 725 32.84 32.89 -23.19
N GLU A 726 31.51 32.81 -23.07
CA GLU A 726 30.68 33.95 -22.62
C GLU A 726 30.41 33.95 -21.10
N ILE A 727 30.51 32.79 -20.44
CA ILE A 727 30.09 32.57 -19.04
C ILE A 727 31.18 31.89 -18.18
N GLY A 728 32.21 31.30 -18.81
CA GLY A 728 33.30 30.58 -18.14
C GLY A 728 34.57 31.42 -17.92
N GLU A 729 35.51 30.90 -17.14
CA GLU A 729 36.86 31.50 -16.99
C GLU A 729 37.71 31.20 -18.24
N GLU A 730 38.42 32.20 -18.78
CA GLU A 730 39.39 31.99 -19.85
C GLU A 730 40.52 31.08 -19.35
N MET A 731 40.57 29.84 -19.82
CA MET A 731 41.69 28.94 -19.52
C MET A 731 42.93 29.41 -20.29
N ASP A 732 44.04 29.65 -19.57
CA ASP A 732 45.32 30.07 -20.15
C ASP A 732 45.72 29.21 -21.37
N GLY A 733 45.95 29.90 -22.50
CA GLY A 733 46.02 29.35 -23.85
C GLY A 733 47.28 28.56 -24.19
N THR A 734 47.63 27.51 -23.45
CA THR A 734 48.82 26.68 -23.74
C THR A 734 48.56 25.21 -24.08
N ALA A 735 47.33 24.80 -24.38
CA ALA A 735 47.04 23.43 -24.81
C ALA A 735 46.33 23.38 -26.17
N GLU A 736 47.02 23.78 -27.25
CA GLU A 736 46.56 23.63 -28.64
C GLU A 736 46.62 22.17 -29.15
N GLY A 737 47.13 21.22 -28.36
CA GLY A 737 47.16 19.79 -28.70
C GLY A 737 46.25 18.97 -27.79
N GLY A 738 45.00 18.72 -28.20
CA GLY A 738 44.09 17.78 -27.52
C GLY A 738 42.76 18.38 -27.04
N ARG A 739 42.07 19.17 -27.88
CA ARG A 739 40.66 19.53 -27.67
C ARG A 739 39.77 18.30 -27.91
N GLY A 740 39.75 17.37 -26.96
CA GLY A 740 38.95 16.13 -27.00
C GLY A 740 37.44 16.41 -26.94
N SER A 741 36.64 15.40 -27.32
CA SER A 741 35.17 15.44 -27.35
C SER A 741 34.54 15.47 -25.94
N LEU A 742 34.88 16.42 -25.08
CA LEU A 742 34.29 16.55 -23.75
C LEU A 742 33.17 17.60 -23.72
N CYS A 743 32.08 17.30 -22.99
CA CYS A 743 31.11 18.33 -22.62
C CYS A 743 31.71 19.24 -21.54
N TYR A 744 31.19 20.47 -21.44
CA TYR A 744 31.69 21.48 -20.50
C TYR A 744 31.81 20.94 -19.07
N GLY A 745 30.78 20.23 -18.60
CA GLY A 745 30.81 19.67 -17.25
C GLY A 745 31.72 18.46 -17.04
N CYS A 746 32.18 17.76 -18.08
CA CYS A 746 33.25 16.76 -17.92
C CYS A 746 34.61 17.44 -17.91
N GLU A 747 34.80 18.46 -18.75
CA GLU A 747 36.01 19.27 -18.80
C GLU A 747 36.29 19.96 -17.46
N LYS A 748 35.27 20.55 -16.83
CA LYS A 748 35.37 21.13 -15.48
C LYS A 748 35.75 20.07 -14.44
N SER A 749 35.09 18.91 -14.48
CA SER A 749 35.39 17.82 -13.55
C SER A 749 36.83 17.30 -13.70
N THR A 750 37.44 17.35 -14.90
CA THR A 750 38.81 16.88 -15.11
C THR A 750 39.88 17.95 -14.89
N ARG A 751 39.61 19.20 -15.29
CA ARG A 751 40.62 20.28 -15.35
C ARG A 751 40.52 21.31 -14.23
N GLY A 752 39.36 21.43 -13.57
CA GLY A 752 39.11 22.39 -12.48
C GLY A 752 38.08 23.41 -12.89
#